data_AF-A0A653SPD7-F1
#
_entry.id   AF-A0A653SPD7-F1
#
_cell.length_a   1.000
_cell.length_b   1.000
_cell.length_c   1.000
_cell.angle_alpha   90.00
_cell.angle_beta   90.00
_cell.angle_gamma   90.00
#
_symmetry.space_group_name_H-M   'P 1'
#
loop_
_entity.id
_entity.type
_entity.pdbx_description
1 polymer ?
#
loop_
_entity_poly.entity_id
_entity_poly.type
_entity_poly.pdbx_seq_one_letter_code
_entity_poly.pdbx_strand_id
1 'polypeptide(L)'
;MKKALSLSLAALLAASLLTFLGTGPAQAANFGTVGQDVMSPANYVAKGSYATTTPQGAPVSSLSDQTAAMVDTLPDRYLNDYWKGRLKTSTNRENFTIPIYTVDSSKADANWVKVKMQSYALYPEIHPVMEGRATASATGGTYGFQITPFATTAKNYGKVVIPAHALPGGPIPGGDQSMTVVDLATGIVRGYYVAEKQSDGSWMMGGGYLTTLNSPKSTNWFDQNEWLKAERGTSSVGGVMNEFLMAGAEEIAAGSINHITSWTFPSTRSGTAMWPAYQTDGKLSEAHAPKMGQRFWIPNDAATNAKIAALGLSSFEKVVVKNLQEYGGIVTDQNFWTMALNLQHPVTYTAAGKPNPYLPGGIVHNAHGSVDLINKIPWTLTKWGEITSSTKLPQFGAPAATPTPTATPTTPATPSPTAAPGAVDRLGSTDTYANAVTASGKVNTVGNKLVIASGEGGVDALLAAPVAAKINGNLLLTKPDALPSSISAEVTRLKPSAIFVIGTISEAQKTALGKLTPRFEVVTATDKSETALVVAKRFFPNDPNVYIANSGKATDIANASGRATLAKAPVLLTGPTQTSANFKAYFATGKVTSASVIGPVASLSATVFNEVKAKVSKTTRVNSSDAFAINGALLGDFDAGSIRPKGFALANPGSSADIAVALLVSARTGYPLVLATQTCVPQTAWAVTSKYPGANYSVVGTTSDLVSDIQKKRCA
;
A
#
# COMPACT_ATOMS: atom_id res chain seq x y z
N MET A 1 -29.54 -21.18 34.92
CA MET A 1 -28.14 -21.28 34.47
C MET A 1 -27.91 -21.68 33.00
N LYS A 2 -28.95 -21.85 32.14
CA LYS A 2 -28.75 -22.15 30.70
C LYS A 2 -29.13 -21.03 29.72
N LYS A 3 -29.51 -19.83 30.21
CA LYS A 3 -29.82 -18.65 29.38
C LYS A 3 -28.78 -17.50 29.45
N ALA A 4 -27.73 -17.65 30.26
CA ALA A 4 -26.67 -16.65 30.40
C ALA A 4 -25.40 -16.96 29.56
N LEU A 5 -25.36 -18.12 28.89
CA LEU A 5 -24.21 -18.54 28.08
C LEU A 5 -24.37 -18.24 26.57
N SER A 6 -25.56 -17.81 26.12
CA SER A 6 -25.85 -17.55 24.71
C SER A 6 -25.67 -16.08 24.29
N LEU A 7 -25.64 -15.13 25.24
CA LEU A 7 -25.38 -13.71 24.94
C LEU A 7 -23.88 -13.38 24.91
N SER A 8 -23.04 -14.10 25.65
CA SER A 8 -21.58 -13.94 25.65
C SER A 8 -20.92 -14.57 24.42
N LEU A 9 -21.58 -15.51 23.73
CA LEU A 9 -21.07 -16.12 22.50
C LEU A 9 -21.42 -15.29 21.24
N ALA A 10 -22.54 -14.55 21.26
CA ALA A 10 -22.91 -13.63 20.18
C ALA A 10 -22.06 -12.33 20.21
N ALA A 11 -21.66 -11.86 21.40
CA ALA A 11 -20.76 -10.72 21.54
C ALA A 11 -19.30 -11.04 21.18
N LEU A 12 -18.85 -12.30 21.31
CA LEU A 12 -17.50 -12.72 20.87
C LEU A 12 -17.42 -13.00 19.36
N LEU A 13 -18.52 -13.41 18.71
CA LEU A 13 -18.53 -13.60 17.25
C LEU A 13 -18.71 -12.30 16.45
N ALA A 14 -19.24 -11.22 17.06
CA ALA A 14 -19.35 -9.91 16.40
C ALA A 14 -18.06 -9.06 16.49
N ALA A 15 -17.19 -9.33 17.47
CA ALA A 15 -15.94 -8.57 17.68
C ALA A 15 -14.71 -9.14 16.95
N SER A 16 -14.85 -10.26 16.23
CA SER A 16 -13.73 -10.97 15.60
C SER A 16 -13.55 -10.67 14.10
N LEU A 17 -14.32 -9.73 13.52
CA LEU A 17 -14.25 -9.39 12.09
C LEU A 17 -13.46 -8.11 11.77
N LEU A 18 -12.86 -7.44 12.75
CA LEU A 18 -12.26 -6.11 12.60
C LEU A 18 -10.85 -6.07 13.19
N THR A 19 -9.90 -6.78 12.60
CA THR A 19 -8.47 -6.48 12.80
C THR A 19 -7.67 -6.83 11.55
N PHE A 20 -7.86 -6.04 10.50
CA PHE A 20 -6.89 -5.92 9.41
C PHE A 20 -6.08 -4.65 9.63
N LEU A 21 -4.86 -4.78 10.13
CA LEU A 21 -3.83 -3.75 10.02
C LEU A 21 -2.59 -4.39 9.43
N GLY A 22 -2.60 -4.49 8.09
CA GLY A 22 -1.45 -4.90 7.30
C GLY A 22 -0.51 -3.73 7.08
N THR A 23 0.76 -3.91 7.42
CA THR A 23 1.86 -3.03 6.99
C THR A 23 2.75 -3.78 5.99
N GLY A 24 2.31 -3.78 4.74
CA GLY A 24 3.14 -3.96 3.55
C GLY A 24 3.07 -2.67 2.71
N PRO A 25 3.93 -2.49 1.68
CA PRO A 25 3.70 -1.41 0.73
C PRO A 25 2.30 -1.56 0.12
N ALA A 26 1.75 -0.47 -0.37
CA ALA A 26 0.46 -0.42 -1.02
C ALA A 26 0.29 -1.60 -1.98
N GLN A 27 -0.45 -2.63 -1.56
CA GLN A 27 -1.22 -3.44 -2.48
C GLN A 27 -1.97 -2.39 -3.30
N ALA A 28 -1.65 -2.26 -4.59
CA ALA A 28 -2.52 -1.53 -5.48
C ALA A 28 -3.91 -2.06 -5.15
N ALA A 29 -4.79 -1.15 -4.75
CA ALA A 29 -6.21 -1.42 -4.71
C ALA A 29 -6.56 -2.30 -5.92
N ASN A 30 -7.56 -3.18 -5.82
CA ASN A 30 -8.11 -3.88 -6.99
C ASN A 30 -8.80 -2.84 -7.89
N PHE A 31 -8.03 -1.89 -8.40
CA PHE A 31 -8.44 -0.61 -8.88
C PHE A 31 -8.63 -0.76 -10.38
N GLY A 32 -9.81 -0.39 -10.88
CA GLY A 32 -10.13 -0.61 -12.29
C GLY A 32 -11.54 -1.12 -12.56
N THR A 33 -12.42 -1.11 -11.56
CA THR A 33 -13.84 -1.42 -11.76
C THR A 33 -14.69 -0.17 -11.62
N VAL A 34 -15.61 0.00 -12.56
CA VAL A 34 -16.60 1.10 -12.55
C VAL A 34 -17.48 0.94 -11.31
N GLY A 35 -17.71 2.03 -10.58
CA GLY A 35 -18.54 2.02 -9.36
C GLY A 35 -17.84 1.51 -8.10
N GLN A 36 -16.53 1.30 -8.15
CA GLN A 36 -15.73 0.91 -6.99
C GLN A 36 -15.58 2.04 -5.97
N ASP A 37 -15.69 1.70 -4.67
CA ASP A 37 -15.36 2.59 -3.58
C ASP A 37 -13.84 2.70 -3.38
N VAL A 38 -13.28 3.82 -3.82
CA VAL A 38 -11.83 4.12 -3.79
C VAL A 38 -11.32 4.58 -2.42
N MET A 39 -12.21 4.73 -1.43
CA MET A 39 -11.91 5.07 -0.05
C MET A 39 -12.03 3.85 0.90
N SER A 40 -12.51 2.71 0.40
CA SER A 40 -12.56 1.48 1.19
C SER A 40 -11.14 1.02 1.58
N PRO A 41 -10.92 0.43 2.78
CA PRO A 41 -9.60 0.01 3.23
C PRO A 41 -8.84 -0.90 2.24
N ALA A 42 -9.58 -1.76 1.53
CA ALA A 42 -9.03 -2.67 0.54
C ALA A 42 -8.65 -1.96 -0.77
N ASN A 43 -9.29 -0.82 -1.07
CA ASN A 43 -9.14 -0.13 -2.34
C ASN A 43 -8.67 1.32 -2.22
N TYR A 44 -8.15 1.71 -1.05
CA TYR A 44 -7.73 3.08 -0.78
C TYR A 44 -6.69 3.52 -1.80
N VAL A 45 -7.09 4.42 -2.69
CA VAL A 45 -6.33 4.71 -3.91
C VAL A 45 -5.09 5.55 -3.63
N ALA A 46 -5.11 6.41 -2.60
CA ALA A 46 -3.97 7.24 -2.21
C ALA A 46 -2.97 6.53 -1.27
N LYS A 47 -3.03 5.19 -1.18
CA LYS A 47 -2.10 4.40 -0.36
C LYS A 47 -0.68 4.50 -0.90
N GLY A 48 0.29 4.73 -0.01
CA GLY A 48 1.69 4.94 -0.36
C GLY A 48 2.05 6.39 -0.72
N SER A 49 1.06 7.27 -0.82
CA SER A 49 1.27 8.71 -0.95
C SER A 49 1.57 9.36 0.40
N TYR A 50 1.64 10.69 0.41
CA TYR A 50 1.63 11.52 1.61
C TYR A 50 0.52 11.14 2.58
N ALA A 51 -0.64 10.74 2.08
CA ALA A 51 -1.79 10.40 2.90
C ALA A 51 -1.50 9.29 3.90
N THR A 52 -0.58 8.36 3.62
CA THR A 52 -0.29 7.24 4.53
C THR A 52 1.00 7.43 5.32
N THR A 53 1.55 8.65 5.35
CA THR A 53 2.72 8.99 6.18
C THR A 53 2.32 9.30 7.62
N THR A 54 3.29 9.26 8.55
CA THR A 54 3.10 9.69 9.94
C THR A 54 3.72 11.07 10.19
N PRO A 55 3.06 11.95 10.97
CA PRO A 55 3.57 13.29 11.25
C PRO A 55 4.39 13.40 12.55
N GLN A 56 4.51 12.32 13.35
CA GLN A 56 5.09 12.39 14.71
C GLN A 56 6.54 12.91 14.78
N GLY A 57 7.29 12.87 13.68
CA GLY A 57 8.65 13.41 13.56
C GLY A 57 8.77 14.62 12.62
N ALA A 58 7.66 15.21 12.18
CA ALA A 58 7.66 16.35 11.28
C ALA A 58 8.17 17.63 12.00
N PRO A 59 8.78 18.58 11.26
CA PRO A 59 9.10 19.90 11.81
C PRO A 59 7.84 20.56 12.38
N VAL A 60 7.91 20.99 13.64
CA VAL A 60 6.82 21.68 14.33
C VAL A 60 7.02 23.18 14.20
N SER A 61 5.96 23.91 13.86
CA SER A 61 5.98 25.37 13.79
C SER A 61 6.30 25.97 15.16
N SER A 62 7.11 27.02 15.20
CA SER A 62 7.39 27.76 16.44
C SER A 62 6.15 28.41 17.06
N LEU A 63 5.08 28.57 16.27
CA LEU A 63 3.79 29.08 16.71
C LEU A 63 2.79 27.96 17.09
N SER A 64 3.19 26.70 17.05
CA SER A 64 2.29 25.55 17.20
C SER A 64 1.42 25.62 18.46
N ASP A 65 1.96 26.02 19.60
CA ASP A 65 1.18 26.07 20.86
C ASP A 65 0.18 27.24 20.84
N GLN A 66 0.52 28.37 20.20
CA GLN A 66 -0.41 29.49 19.99
C GLN A 66 -1.51 29.10 18.99
N THR A 67 -1.15 28.39 17.92
CA THR A 67 -2.12 27.86 16.95
C THR A 67 -3.08 26.88 17.61
N ALA A 68 -2.57 25.94 18.43
CA ALA A 68 -3.40 24.98 19.15
C ALA A 68 -4.39 25.64 20.12
N ALA A 69 -3.95 26.66 20.86
CA ALA A 69 -4.81 27.44 21.76
C ALA A 69 -5.86 28.27 21.00
N MET A 70 -5.47 28.89 19.89
CA MET A 70 -6.40 29.63 19.03
C MET A 70 -7.46 28.69 18.44
N VAL A 71 -7.05 27.54 17.90
CA VAL A 71 -7.96 26.58 17.26
C VAL A 71 -9.02 26.07 18.22
N ASP A 72 -8.67 25.80 19.49
CA ASP A 72 -9.62 25.32 20.50
C ASP A 72 -10.79 26.30 20.77
N THR A 73 -10.59 27.58 20.47
CA THR A 73 -11.57 28.67 20.69
C THR A 73 -12.05 29.33 19.40
N LEU A 74 -11.48 28.96 18.24
CA LEU A 74 -11.76 29.57 16.95
C LEU A 74 -13.26 29.56 16.56
N PRO A 75 -14.02 28.47 16.79
CA PRO A 75 -15.45 28.43 16.45
C PRO A 75 -16.27 29.55 17.10
N ASP A 76 -15.91 29.99 18.31
CA ASP A 76 -16.67 31.00 19.05
C ASP A 76 -16.72 32.37 18.34
N ARG A 77 -15.83 32.61 17.37
CA ARG A 77 -15.84 33.82 16.54
C ARG A 77 -16.95 33.83 15.48
N TYR A 78 -17.47 32.65 15.14
CA TYR A 78 -18.43 32.45 14.05
C TYR A 78 -19.78 31.92 14.54
N LEU A 79 -19.77 31.22 15.67
CA LEU A 79 -20.96 30.67 16.30
C LEU A 79 -21.77 31.76 17.02
N ASN A 80 -23.09 31.58 17.04
CA ASN A 80 -23.97 32.40 17.87
C ASN A 80 -23.80 32.07 19.36
N ASP A 81 -24.33 32.93 20.24
CA ASP A 81 -24.14 32.82 21.70
C ASP A 81 -24.63 31.51 22.31
N TYR A 82 -25.59 30.83 21.68
CA TYR A 82 -26.05 29.52 22.15
C TYR A 82 -24.97 28.45 22.02
N TRP A 83 -24.17 28.49 20.94
CA TRP A 83 -23.18 27.47 20.62
C TRP A 83 -21.77 27.78 21.13
N LYS A 84 -21.47 29.06 21.42
CA LYS A 84 -20.16 29.48 21.97
C LYS A 84 -19.78 28.67 23.21
N GLY A 85 -18.55 28.15 23.23
CA GLY A 85 -18.01 27.30 24.28
C GLY A 85 -18.63 25.89 24.38
N ARG A 86 -19.70 25.59 23.63
CA ARG A 86 -20.39 24.28 23.63
C ARG A 86 -20.06 23.43 22.42
N LEU A 87 -19.91 24.07 21.26
CA LEU A 87 -19.63 23.41 20.00
C LEU A 87 -18.24 23.81 19.52
N LYS A 88 -17.34 22.83 19.47
CA LYS A 88 -15.98 23.00 19.00
C LYS A 88 -15.72 22.24 17.72
N THR A 89 -16.26 21.03 17.62
CA THR A 89 -15.89 20.10 16.55
C THR A 89 -17.04 19.22 16.12
N SER A 90 -17.24 19.16 14.82
CA SER A 90 -18.28 18.38 14.16
C SER A 90 -17.72 17.50 13.05
N THR A 91 -18.61 16.82 12.33
CA THR A 91 -18.28 16.14 11.08
C THR A 91 -19.07 16.71 9.91
N ASN A 92 -18.45 16.73 8.73
CA ASN A 92 -19.15 16.99 7.47
C ASN A 92 -19.51 15.68 6.80
N ARG A 93 -20.81 15.39 6.71
CA ARG A 93 -21.34 14.19 6.04
C ARG A 93 -21.96 14.46 4.68
N GLU A 94 -22.32 15.72 4.40
CA GLU A 94 -22.99 16.13 3.16
C GLU A 94 -22.46 17.47 2.61
N ASN A 95 -22.36 18.53 3.44
CA ASN A 95 -22.12 19.91 2.94
C ASN A 95 -20.68 20.30 2.56
N PHE A 96 -19.68 19.48 2.83
CA PHE A 96 -18.27 19.73 2.45
C PHE A 96 -17.53 18.45 2.06
N THR A 97 -18.28 17.41 1.72
CA THR A 97 -17.77 16.11 1.30
C THR A 97 -17.96 15.97 -0.20
N ILE A 98 -16.93 15.45 -0.87
CA ILE A 98 -16.87 15.41 -2.33
C ILE A 98 -17.06 13.96 -2.77
N PRO A 99 -18.23 13.57 -3.31
CA PRO A 99 -18.44 12.23 -3.80
C PRO A 99 -17.51 11.91 -4.98
N ILE A 100 -17.00 10.68 -5.01
CA ILE A 100 -16.05 10.21 -6.02
C ILE A 100 -16.72 9.14 -6.87
N TYR A 101 -16.67 9.31 -8.19
CA TYR A 101 -17.26 8.40 -9.16
C TYR A 101 -16.19 7.79 -10.08
N THR A 102 -16.07 6.46 -10.09
CA THR A 102 -15.20 5.74 -11.01
C THR A 102 -15.95 5.35 -12.30
N VAL A 103 -15.42 5.74 -13.45
CA VAL A 103 -16.04 5.53 -14.78
C VAL A 103 -15.05 4.92 -15.79
N ASP A 104 -15.54 4.34 -16.89
CA ASP A 104 -14.70 3.80 -17.97
C ASP A 104 -15.16 4.38 -19.30
N SER A 105 -14.49 5.42 -19.79
CA SER A 105 -14.88 6.08 -21.04
C SER A 105 -14.67 5.25 -22.30
N SER A 106 -13.92 4.13 -22.22
CA SER A 106 -13.72 3.21 -23.36
C SER A 106 -14.91 2.29 -23.65
N LYS A 107 -15.87 2.20 -22.73
CA LYS A 107 -17.04 1.29 -22.83
C LYS A 107 -18.37 2.04 -22.99
N ALA A 108 -18.31 3.33 -23.30
CA ALA A 108 -19.45 4.21 -23.10
C ALA A 108 -20.15 4.56 -24.42
N ASP A 109 -21.36 4.01 -24.62
CA ASP A 109 -22.29 4.48 -25.66
C ASP A 109 -23.57 5.13 -25.08
N ALA A 110 -23.91 4.94 -23.79
CA ALA A 110 -25.15 5.50 -23.18
C ALA A 110 -24.96 6.54 -22.05
N ASN A 111 -23.77 6.65 -21.44
CA ASN A 111 -23.51 7.50 -20.26
C ASN A 111 -22.72 8.79 -20.55
N TRP A 112 -22.52 9.12 -21.84
CA TRP A 112 -21.91 10.38 -22.21
C TRP A 112 -22.91 11.52 -22.04
N VAL A 113 -22.59 12.44 -21.14
CA VAL A 113 -23.39 13.65 -20.94
C VAL A 113 -22.64 14.85 -21.51
N LYS A 114 -23.40 15.80 -22.06
CA LYS A 114 -22.86 17.10 -22.47
C LYS A 114 -22.53 17.89 -21.20
N VAL A 115 -21.36 18.50 -21.18
CA VAL A 115 -20.94 19.37 -20.09
C VAL A 115 -20.62 20.74 -20.64
N LYS A 116 -21.22 21.75 -20.01
CA LYS A 116 -20.91 23.16 -20.21
C LYS A 116 -20.04 23.62 -19.05
N MET A 117 -18.79 23.97 -19.36
CA MET A 117 -17.89 24.56 -18.38
C MET A 117 -18.26 26.03 -18.14
N GLN A 118 -18.27 26.46 -16.89
CA GLN A 118 -18.44 27.88 -16.56
C GLN A 118 -17.26 28.69 -17.10
N SER A 119 -17.56 29.78 -17.82
CA SER A 119 -16.56 30.64 -18.49
C SER A 119 -15.90 31.67 -17.57
N TYR A 120 -16.36 31.76 -16.32
CA TYR A 120 -15.81 32.61 -15.27
C TYR A 120 -15.64 31.75 -14.02
N ALA A 121 -14.50 31.86 -13.36
CA ALA A 121 -14.41 31.38 -11.99
C ALA A 121 -15.01 32.43 -11.05
N LEU A 122 -15.68 31.97 -10.00
CA LEU A 122 -16.21 32.85 -8.95
C LEU A 122 -15.11 33.61 -8.20
N TYR A 123 -13.85 33.16 -8.32
CA TYR A 123 -12.66 33.79 -7.76
C TYR A 123 -11.66 34.11 -8.87
N PRO A 124 -11.16 35.36 -8.98
CA PRO A 124 -10.23 35.78 -10.03
C PRO A 124 -8.92 34.97 -10.10
N GLU A 125 -8.57 34.33 -8.98
CA GLU A 125 -7.33 33.55 -8.79
C GLU A 125 -7.51 32.07 -9.15
N ILE A 126 -8.75 31.60 -9.28
CA ILE A 126 -9.07 30.28 -9.80
C ILE A 126 -9.13 30.42 -11.32
N HIS A 127 -8.10 30.06 -12.05
CA HIS A 127 -8.19 30.03 -13.50
C HIS A 127 -9.09 28.86 -13.95
N PRO A 128 -10.28 29.10 -14.54
CA PRO A 128 -11.00 28.01 -15.19
C PRO A 128 -10.16 27.55 -16.39
N VAL A 129 -9.67 26.32 -16.35
CA VAL A 129 -9.06 25.74 -17.55
C VAL A 129 -10.20 25.29 -18.45
N MET A 130 -10.57 26.15 -19.38
CA MET A 130 -11.55 25.84 -20.42
C MET A 130 -10.98 24.74 -21.33
N GLU A 131 -11.65 23.58 -21.34
CA GLU A 131 -11.26 22.42 -22.15
C GLU A 131 -11.24 22.76 -23.66
N GLY A 132 -10.09 22.57 -24.32
CA GLY A 132 -9.99 22.61 -25.78
C GLY A 132 -10.65 21.38 -26.41
N ARG A 133 -11.12 21.52 -27.66
CA ARG A 133 -11.75 20.42 -28.45
C ARG A 133 -10.83 19.19 -28.50
N ALA A 134 -11.35 18.02 -28.12
CA ALA A 134 -10.78 16.74 -28.53
C ALA A 134 -10.87 16.62 -30.06
N THR A 135 -9.76 16.55 -30.78
CA THR A 135 -9.76 16.14 -32.19
C THR A 135 -9.56 14.63 -32.28
N ALA A 136 -10.40 13.95 -33.06
CA ALA A 136 -10.24 12.54 -33.36
C ALA A 136 -8.97 12.33 -34.21
N SER A 137 -8.13 11.36 -33.82
CA SER A 137 -7.05 10.85 -34.66
C SER A 137 -7.66 10.11 -35.85
N ALA A 138 -7.08 10.28 -37.03
CA ALA A 138 -7.44 9.56 -38.25
C ALA A 138 -7.23 8.03 -38.16
N THR A 139 -6.64 7.52 -37.08
CA THR A 139 -6.42 6.09 -36.80
C THR A 139 -7.10 5.58 -35.51
N GLY A 140 -8.08 6.30 -34.95
CA GLY A 140 -8.94 5.75 -33.89
C GLY A 140 -8.32 5.73 -32.48
N GLY A 141 -7.60 6.78 -32.11
CA GLY A 141 -7.22 7.03 -30.72
C GLY A 141 -6.70 8.45 -30.51
N THR A 142 -7.32 9.23 -29.64
CA THR A 142 -6.75 10.52 -29.18
C THR A 142 -7.06 10.76 -27.72
N TYR A 143 -6.05 11.23 -26.97
CA TYR A 143 -6.23 12.10 -25.80
C TYR A 143 -5.06 13.09 -25.73
N GLY A 144 -5.08 14.12 -26.57
CA GLY A 144 -4.20 15.29 -26.45
C GLY A 144 -5.05 16.56 -26.40
N PHE A 145 -4.78 17.46 -25.45
CA PHE A 145 -5.53 18.70 -25.28
C PHE A 145 -4.61 19.93 -25.37
N GLN A 146 -4.97 20.87 -26.25
CA GLN A 146 -4.32 22.18 -26.39
C GLN A 146 -5.23 23.25 -25.77
N ILE A 147 -4.66 24.13 -24.95
CA ILE A 147 -5.36 25.23 -24.27
C ILE A 147 -5.43 26.41 -25.23
N THR A 148 -6.64 26.91 -25.52
CA THR A 148 -6.83 28.22 -26.19
C THR A 148 -7.90 29.01 -25.42
N PRO A 149 -7.71 30.32 -25.17
CA PRO A 149 -8.67 31.14 -24.43
C PRO A 149 -10.05 31.15 -25.11
N PHE A 150 -11.11 31.02 -24.32
CA PHE A 150 -12.48 31.03 -24.83
C PHE A 150 -13.08 32.44 -24.86
N ALA A 151 -13.71 32.78 -25.99
CA ALA A 151 -14.59 33.95 -26.10
C ALA A 151 -16.02 33.60 -25.63
N THR A 152 -16.68 34.55 -24.97
CA THR A 152 -17.99 34.45 -24.29
C THR A 152 -19.20 34.16 -25.21
N THR A 153 -18.99 33.99 -26.51
CA THR A 153 -20.05 33.84 -27.52
C THR A 153 -20.15 32.43 -28.15
N ALA A 154 -19.29 31.47 -27.78
CA ALA A 154 -19.26 30.16 -28.42
C ALA A 154 -20.12 29.07 -27.72
N LYS A 155 -20.97 28.37 -28.48
CA LYS A 155 -21.77 27.20 -28.06
C LYS A 155 -20.93 25.92 -27.92
N ASN A 156 -19.85 25.93 -27.13
CA ASN A 156 -18.96 24.76 -27.04
C ASN A 156 -19.24 23.93 -25.79
N TYR A 157 -19.64 22.68 -26.00
CA TYR A 157 -19.85 21.66 -24.97
C TYR A 157 -18.74 20.60 -25.07
N GLY A 158 -18.21 20.18 -23.92
CA GLY A 158 -17.44 18.95 -23.78
C GLY A 158 -18.37 17.75 -23.61
N LYS A 159 -17.81 16.54 -23.67
CA LYS A 159 -18.50 15.31 -23.24
C LYS A 159 -17.64 14.62 -22.20
N VAL A 160 -18.27 14.11 -21.14
CA VAL A 160 -17.64 13.23 -20.14
C VAL A 160 -18.61 12.13 -19.74
N VAL A 161 -18.08 11.03 -19.19
CA VAL A 161 -18.91 9.96 -18.63
C VAL A 161 -19.25 10.31 -17.19
N ILE A 162 -20.55 10.43 -16.90
CA ILE A 162 -21.06 10.66 -15.54
C ILE A 162 -22.14 9.60 -15.28
N PRO A 163 -22.07 8.84 -14.16
CA PRO A 163 -23.12 7.87 -13.82
C PRO A 163 -24.48 8.55 -13.68
N ALA A 164 -25.56 7.89 -14.12
CA ALA A 164 -26.90 8.46 -14.04
C ALA A 164 -27.34 8.84 -12.61
N HIS A 165 -26.81 8.13 -11.61
CA HIS A 165 -27.04 8.34 -10.18
C HIS A 165 -26.10 9.36 -9.53
N ALA A 166 -25.22 10.01 -10.29
CA ALA A 166 -24.28 10.97 -9.73
C ALA A 166 -25.03 12.16 -9.13
N LEU A 167 -24.68 12.47 -7.88
CA LEU A 167 -25.12 13.62 -7.12
C LEU A 167 -23.89 14.40 -6.64
N PRO A 168 -23.86 15.73 -6.79
CA PRO A 168 -22.84 16.55 -6.15
C PRO A 168 -23.01 16.54 -4.62
N GLY A 169 -21.89 16.67 -3.91
CA GLY A 169 -21.90 16.91 -2.47
C GLY A 169 -22.21 18.38 -2.18
N GLY A 170 -22.93 18.62 -1.09
CA GLY A 170 -23.39 19.97 -0.72
C GLY A 170 -24.64 20.41 -1.47
N PRO A 171 -25.85 19.97 -1.07
CA PRO A 171 -27.08 20.58 -1.53
C PRO A 171 -27.12 22.06 -1.12
N ILE A 172 -27.74 22.88 -1.98
CA ILE A 172 -28.03 24.28 -1.65
C ILE A 172 -29.12 24.31 -0.56
N PRO A 173 -29.00 25.18 0.46
CA PRO A 173 -27.95 26.18 0.63
C PRO A 173 -26.79 25.68 1.50
N GLY A 174 -25.54 25.90 1.04
CA GLY A 174 -24.37 25.87 1.91
C GLY A 174 -23.13 25.12 1.39
N GLY A 175 -23.22 24.31 0.34
CA GLY A 175 -22.07 23.63 -0.25
C GLY A 175 -21.83 23.98 -1.72
N ASP A 176 -20.61 23.70 -2.19
CA ASP A 176 -20.13 24.06 -3.53
C ASP A 176 -20.64 23.13 -4.65
N GLN A 177 -21.58 22.23 -4.38
CA GLN A 177 -22.04 21.22 -5.34
C GLN A 177 -20.86 20.49 -6.01
N SER A 178 -19.92 20.00 -5.19
CA SER A 178 -18.66 19.45 -5.67
C SER A 178 -18.76 17.95 -5.96
N MET A 179 -18.03 17.45 -6.96
CA MET A 179 -17.87 16.01 -7.19
C MET A 179 -16.56 15.71 -7.92
N THR A 180 -16.05 14.49 -7.75
CA THR A 180 -14.86 14.01 -8.47
C THR A 180 -15.22 12.85 -9.38
N VAL A 181 -14.76 12.91 -10.63
CA VAL A 181 -14.85 11.82 -11.61
C VAL A 181 -13.46 11.27 -11.88
N VAL A 182 -13.32 9.97 -11.75
CA VAL A 182 -12.10 9.19 -11.97
C VAL A 182 -12.32 8.29 -13.18
N ASP A 183 -11.71 8.61 -14.32
CA ASP A 183 -11.84 7.83 -15.55
C ASP A 183 -10.73 6.78 -15.66
N LEU A 184 -11.13 5.51 -15.55
CA LEU A 184 -10.27 4.34 -15.60
C LEU A 184 -9.65 4.10 -16.98
N ALA A 185 -10.30 4.55 -18.05
CA ALA A 185 -9.80 4.34 -19.41
C ALA A 185 -8.62 5.25 -19.73
N THR A 186 -8.75 6.51 -19.33
CA THR A 186 -7.78 7.58 -19.62
C THR A 186 -6.82 7.83 -18.47
N GLY A 187 -7.20 7.38 -17.26
CA GLY A 187 -6.52 7.69 -16.02
C GLY A 187 -6.68 9.16 -15.59
N ILE A 188 -7.63 9.89 -16.16
CA ILE A 188 -7.85 11.30 -15.81
C ILE A 188 -8.76 11.38 -14.57
N VAL A 189 -8.33 12.18 -13.58
CA VAL A 189 -9.17 12.58 -12.44
C VAL A 189 -9.62 14.02 -12.64
N ARG A 190 -10.92 14.29 -12.42
CA ARG A 190 -11.57 15.58 -12.63
C ARG A 190 -12.34 15.98 -11.39
N GLY A 191 -11.99 17.12 -10.81
CA GLY A 191 -12.73 17.73 -9.72
C GLY A 191 -13.64 18.83 -10.27
N TYR A 192 -14.93 18.78 -9.92
CA TYR A 192 -15.95 19.71 -10.33
C TYR A 192 -16.55 20.43 -9.13
N TYR A 193 -16.95 21.69 -9.33
CA TYR A 193 -17.70 22.52 -8.39
C TYR A 193 -18.84 23.21 -9.13
N VAL A 194 -19.84 23.69 -8.41
CA VAL A 194 -21.12 24.22 -8.92
C VAL A 194 -21.70 23.24 -9.95
N ALA A 195 -21.65 21.94 -9.64
CA ALA A 195 -22.02 20.91 -10.58
C ALA A 195 -23.53 20.71 -10.60
N GLU A 196 -24.19 21.29 -11.60
CA GLU A 196 -25.64 21.34 -11.70
C GLU A 196 -26.15 20.57 -12.92
N LYS A 197 -26.99 19.56 -12.67
CA LYS A 197 -27.68 18.81 -13.73
C LYS A 197 -28.84 19.63 -14.30
N GLN A 198 -28.80 19.85 -15.61
CA GLN A 198 -29.77 20.65 -16.35
C GLN A 198 -30.99 19.80 -16.76
N SER A 199 -32.10 20.47 -17.09
CA SER A 199 -33.35 19.81 -17.49
C SER A 199 -33.25 19.01 -18.79
N ASP A 200 -32.31 19.34 -19.67
CA ASP A 200 -32.02 18.62 -20.91
C ASP A 200 -31.07 17.42 -20.71
N GLY A 201 -30.70 17.11 -19.46
CA GLY A 201 -29.78 16.04 -19.10
C GLY A 201 -28.30 16.39 -19.24
N SER A 202 -27.96 17.62 -19.67
CA SER A 202 -26.58 18.13 -19.62
C SER A 202 -26.18 18.56 -18.21
N TRP A 203 -24.90 18.88 -18.02
CA TRP A 203 -24.39 19.45 -16.77
C TRP A 203 -23.76 20.81 -17.01
N MET A 204 -23.97 21.74 -16.08
CA MET A 204 -23.21 22.98 -15.96
C MET A 204 -22.27 22.85 -14.77
N MET A 205 -20.97 23.04 -14.96
CA MET A 205 -19.97 22.82 -13.91
C MET A 205 -18.81 23.80 -14.04
N GLY A 206 -18.24 24.22 -12.92
CA GLY A 206 -16.85 24.66 -12.85
C GLY A 206 -15.95 23.45 -12.58
N GLY A 207 -14.67 23.51 -12.95
CA GLY A 207 -13.77 22.40 -12.63
C GLY A 207 -12.34 22.54 -13.14
N GLY A 208 -11.54 21.52 -12.82
CA GLY A 208 -10.19 21.30 -13.33
C GLY A 208 -9.84 19.82 -13.41
N TYR A 209 -8.62 19.51 -13.84
CA TYR A 209 -8.18 18.13 -14.04
C TYR A 209 -6.76 17.90 -13.54
N LEU A 210 -6.49 16.63 -13.24
CA LEU A 210 -5.31 16.23 -12.51
C LEU A 210 -4.12 15.84 -13.38
N THR A 211 -4.31 15.34 -14.61
CA THR A 211 -3.19 14.84 -15.44
C THR A 211 -3.55 14.77 -16.92
N THR A 212 -2.60 15.05 -17.83
CA THR A 212 -2.57 14.45 -19.17
C THR A 212 -1.66 13.21 -19.12
N LEU A 213 -2.22 12.03 -18.88
CA LEU A 213 -1.44 10.80 -19.00
C LEU A 213 -1.25 10.46 -20.47
N ASN A 214 -0.01 10.35 -20.93
CA ASN A 214 0.33 9.60 -22.14
C ASN A 214 0.32 8.08 -21.91
N SER A 215 -0.37 7.56 -20.87
CA SER A 215 -0.32 6.13 -20.56
C SER A 215 -1.66 5.59 -20.02
N PRO A 216 -2.29 4.63 -20.72
CA PRO A 216 -3.52 3.97 -20.27
C PRO A 216 -3.25 2.91 -19.19
N LYS A 217 -4.23 2.72 -18.28
CA LYS A 217 -4.53 1.54 -17.43
C LYS A 217 -3.43 0.91 -16.54
N SER A 218 -2.18 1.37 -16.52
CA SER A 218 -1.08 0.67 -15.82
C SER A 218 -0.26 1.50 -14.82
N THR A 219 -0.70 2.71 -14.45
CA THR A 219 0.05 3.61 -13.54
C THR A 219 -0.83 3.97 -12.34
N ASN A 220 -0.32 3.83 -11.11
CA ASN A 220 -0.98 4.40 -9.93
C ASN A 220 -0.85 5.93 -9.99
N TRP A 221 -1.97 6.66 -9.97
CA TRP A 221 -2.02 8.12 -10.18
C TRP A 221 -1.20 8.91 -9.16
N PHE A 222 -1.00 8.34 -7.98
CA PHE A 222 -0.26 8.97 -6.90
C PHE A 222 1.23 8.71 -6.95
N ASP A 223 1.72 7.84 -7.84
CA ASP A 223 3.16 7.65 -8.07
C ASP A 223 3.78 8.91 -8.72
N GLN A 224 2.99 9.64 -9.50
CA GLN A 224 3.38 10.89 -10.16
C GLN A 224 2.94 12.14 -9.38
N ASN A 225 2.12 11.95 -8.33
CA ASN A 225 1.58 13.00 -7.49
C ASN A 225 1.53 12.54 -6.03
N GLU A 226 2.70 12.22 -5.47
CA GLU A 226 2.85 11.64 -4.12
C GLU A 226 2.28 12.55 -3.02
N TRP A 227 2.05 13.84 -3.30
CA TRP A 227 1.61 14.85 -2.33
C TRP A 227 0.16 15.28 -2.46
N LEU A 228 -0.60 14.62 -3.36
CA LEU A 228 -2.02 14.87 -3.55
C LEU A 228 -2.33 16.34 -3.89
N LYS A 229 -1.46 16.97 -4.68
CA LYS A 229 -1.58 18.37 -5.08
C LYS A 229 -2.35 18.45 -6.41
N ALA A 230 -3.33 19.34 -6.52
CA ALA A 230 -3.99 19.59 -7.80
C ALA A 230 -2.99 20.21 -8.81
N GLU A 231 -2.97 19.70 -10.05
CA GLU A 231 -2.13 20.26 -11.11
C GLU A 231 -2.72 21.57 -11.67
N ARG A 232 -4.02 21.58 -12.02
CA ARG A 232 -4.72 22.73 -12.61
C ARG A 232 -6.23 22.70 -12.38
N GLY A 233 -6.75 23.71 -11.69
CA GLY A 233 -8.18 23.83 -11.37
C GLY A 233 -8.67 22.71 -10.45
N THR A 234 -9.55 23.02 -9.50
CA THR A 234 -10.01 22.06 -8.50
C THR A 234 -11.30 22.54 -7.87
N SER A 235 -12.04 21.61 -7.25
CA SER A 235 -13.21 21.86 -6.41
C SER A 235 -12.85 22.27 -4.97
N SER A 236 -11.56 22.37 -4.64
CA SER A 236 -11.06 22.81 -3.34
C SER A 236 -10.15 24.01 -3.51
N VAL A 237 -10.42 25.09 -2.78
CA VAL A 237 -9.62 26.31 -2.87
C VAL A 237 -8.16 26.00 -2.57
N GLY A 238 -7.82 25.13 -1.63
CA GLY A 238 -6.42 24.89 -1.25
C GLY A 238 -5.55 24.26 -2.34
N GLY A 239 -6.13 23.65 -3.37
CA GLY A 239 -5.33 22.90 -4.34
C GLY A 239 -4.79 21.58 -3.80
N VAL A 240 -5.38 21.06 -2.72
CA VAL A 240 -5.13 19.73 -2.17
C VAL A 240 -6.32 18.84 -2.55
N MET A 241 -6.07 17.58 -2.90
CA MET A 241 -7.14 16.62 -3.20
C MET A 241 -7.83 16.13 -1.93
N ASN A 242 -8.66 16.98 -1.36
CA ASN A 242 -9.36 16.69 -0.12
C ASN A 242 -10.32 15.50 -0.25
N GLU A 243 -10.84 15.23 -1.44
CA GLU A 243 -11.75 14.11 -1.71
C GLU A 243 -11.11 12.75 -1.37
N PHE A 244 -9.82 12.56 -1.67
CA PHE A 244 -9.10 11.33 -1.37
C PHE A 244 -8.58 11.28 0.06
N LEU A 245 -8.86 12.29 0.89
CA LEU A 245 -8.43 12.40 2.28
C LEU A 245 -9.60 12.37 3.27
N MET A 246 -10.83 12.21 2.80
CA MET A 246 -12.01 12.09 3.68
C MET A 246 -11.99 10.76 4.45
N ALA A 247 -12.57 10.70 5.64
CA ALA A 247 -12.63 9.44 6.38
C ALA A 247 -13.66 8.47 5.75
N GLY A 248 -13.22 7.28 5.33
CA GLY A 248 -14.06 6.27 4.70
C GLY A 248 -15.11 5.67 5.65
N ALA A 249 -16.31 5.38 5.17
CA ALA A 249 -17.37 4.81 6.01
C ALA A 249 -17.00 3.41 6.54
N GLU A 250 -16.33 2.57 5.73
CA GLU A 250 -15.83 1.26 6.17
C GLU A 250 -14.69 1.39 7.19
N GLU A 251 -13.80 2.36 7.02
CA GLU A 251 -12.69 2.64 7.95
C GLU A 251 -13.19 3.12 9.31
N ILE A 252 -14.17 4.03 9.28
CA ILE A 252 -14.82 4.53 10.49
C ILE A 252 -15.48 3.36 11.21
N ALA A 253 -16.33 2.59 10.52
CA ALA A 253 -16.98 1.42 11.10
C ALA A 253 -15.97 0.37 11.60
N ALA A 254 -14.81 0.27 10.94
CA ALA A 254 -13.70 -0.58 11.33
C ALA A 254 -12.93 -0.09 12.58
N GLY A 255 -13.17 1.14 13.01
CA GLY A 255 -12.45 1.77 14.10
C GLY A 255 -11.01 2.16 13.78
N SER A 256 -10.63 2.21 12.50
CA SER A 256 -9.27 2.58 12.07
C SER A 256 -9.28 3.27 10.71
N ILE A 257 -8.91 4.55 10.70
CA ILE A 257 -8.70 5.35 9.48
C ILE A 257 -7.20 5.43 9.26
N ASN A 258 -6.72 4.83 8.16
CA ASN A 258 -5.30 4.54 7.99
C ASN A 258 -4.58 5.53 7.06
N HIS A 259 -5.05 6.78 7.07
CA HIS A 259 -4.50 7.87 6.27
C HIS A 259 -4.78 9.24 6.91
N ILE A 260 -4.12 10.29 6.42
CA ILE A 260 -4.36 11.69 6.82
C ILE A 260 -5.83 12.00 6.57
N THR A 261 -6.49 12.62 7.55
CA THR A 261 -7.88 13.06 7.38
C THR A 261 -7.99 14.51 6.90
N SER A 262 -8.94 14.80 6.02
CA SER A 262 -9.29 16.15 5.56
C SER A 262 -10.16 16.86 6.60
N TRP A 263 -9.79 18.10 6.93
CA TRP A 263 -10.51 18.93 7.88
C TRP A 263 -10.79 20.32 7.33
N THR A 264 -12.01 20.78 7.57
CA THR A 264 -12.39 22.18 7.35
C THR A 264 -12.40 22.94 8.66
N PHE A 265 -12.09 24.22 8.62
CA PHE A 265 -11.96 25.08 9.79
C PHE A 265 -12.91 26.28 9.67
N PRO A 266 -13.27 26.98 10.76
CA PRO A 266 -14.09 28.18 10.65
C PRO A 266 -13.46 29.22 9.70
N SER A 267 -12.14 29.39 9.78
CA SER A 267 -11.33 30.07 8.76
C SER A 267 -9.86 29.68 8.91
N THR A 268 -9.05 30.10 7.94
CA THR A 268 -7.59 29.88 7.90
C THR A 268 -6.85 31.21 7.70
N ARG A 269 -5.52 31.19 7.75
CA ARG A 269 -4.68 32.37 7.54
C ARG A 269 -4.86 32.92 6.12
N SER A 270 -5.09 34.23 6.05
CA SER A 270 -5.22 34.97 4.79
C SER A 270 -3.87 35.11 4.08
N GLY A 271 -3.87 35.00 2.76
CA GLY A 271 -2.72 35.25 1.88
C GLY A 271 -1.52 34.31 2.08
N THR A 272 -1.63 33.28 2.91
CA THR A 272 -0.53 32.35 3.21
C THR A 272 -1.05 30.92 3.30
N ALA A 273 -0.77 30.13 2.28
CA ALA A 273 -0.96 28.68 2.29
C ALA A 273 0.31 27.95 2.73
N MET A 274 0.17 26.68 3.08
CA MET A 274 1.27 25.77 3.33
C MET A 274 1.13 24.56 2.42
N TRP A 275 2.26 24.10 1.91
CA TRP A 275 2.30 22.91 1.09
C TRP A 275 1.65 21.69 1.78
N PRO A 276 0.89 20.83 1.07
CA PRO A 276 0.72 20.78 -0.39
C PRO A 276 -0.21 21.85 -0.97
N ALA A 277 -0.96 22.58 -0.14
CA ALA A 277 -1.75 23.69 -0.62
C ALA A 277 -0.86 24.81 -1.17
N TYR A 278 -1.36 25.51 -2.18
CA TYR A 278 -0.62 26.60 -2.82
C TYR A 278 -1.40 27.92 -2.83
N GLN A 279 -2.64 27.91 -2.36
CA GLN A 279 -3.48 29.10 -2.23
C GLN A 279 -4.43 28.95 -1.03
N THR A 280 -5.06 30.05 -0.62
CA THR A 280 -5.97 30.12 0.53
C THR A 280 -6.95 31.26 0.34
N ASP A 281 -8.19 31.07 0.73
CA ASP A 281 -9.23 32.10 0.83
C ASP A 281 -9.52 32.51 2.29
N GLY A 282 -8.67 32.07 3.21
CA GLY A 282 -8.75 32.34 4.64
C GLY A 282 -8.85 33.83 4.97
N LYS A 283 -9.46 34.14 6.12
CA LYS A 283 -9.75 35.52 6.54
C LYS A 283 -8.98 35.96 7.78
N LEU A 284 -8.23 35.05 8.41
CA LEU A 284 -7.50 35.33 9.65
C LEU A 284 -6.18 36.05 9.37
N SER A 285 -5.89 37.11 10.13
CA SER A 285 -4.67 37.92 9.96
C SER A 285 -3.57 37.56 10.94
N GLU A 286 -3.90 36.80 12.00
CA GLU A 286 -2.95 36.41 13.04
C GLU A 286 -1.84 35.52 12.48
N ALA A 287 -0.60 35.79 12.89
CA ALA A 287 0.56 35.02 12.43
C ALA A 287 0.46 33.53 12.78
N HIS A 288 -0.16 33.21 13.92
CA HIS A 288 -0.37 31.85 14.43
C HIS A 288 -1.70 31.22 13.96
N ALA A 289 -2.46 31.87 13.08
CA ALA A 289 -3.65 31.25 12.49
C ALA A 289 -3.27 30.00 11.67
N PRO A 290 -4.09 28.93 11.70
CA PRO A 290 -3.82 27.72 10.92
C PRO A 290 -3.83 28.05 9.43
N LYS A 291 -2.86 27.52 8.67
CA LYS A 291 -2.74 27.75 7.23
C LYS A 291 -3.47 26.64 6.46
N MET A 292 -4.07 26.97 5.32
CA MET A 292 -4.57 25.96 4.39
C MET A 292 -3.41 25.04 3.94
N GLY A 293 -3.64 23.73 3.87
CA GLY A 293 -2.65 22.68 3.63
C GLY A 293 -1.75 22.34 4.83
N GLN A 294 -1.84 23.06 5.94
CA GLN A 294 -1.05 22.76 7.13
C GLN A 294 -1.52 21.46 7.77
N ARG A 295 -0.56 20.57 8.03
CA ARG A 295 -0.80 19.31 8.74
C ARG A 295 -0.72 19.52 10.24
N PHE A 296 -1.59 18.85 10.98
CA PHE A 296 -1.62 18.83 12.43
C PHE A 296 -1.79 17.41 12.95
N TRP A 297 -1.35 17.16 14.19
CA TRP A 297 -1.43 15.84 14.81
C TRP A 297 -1.45 15.91 16.33
N ILE A 298 -1.82 14.83 16.98
CA ILE A 298 -1.72 14.69 18.44
C ILE A 298 -0.47 13.87 18.74
N PRO A 299 0.46 14.32 19.60
CA PRO A 299 1.60 13.51 20.00
C PRO A 299 1.19 12.15 20.57
N ASN A 300 1.91 11.09 20.20
CA ASN A 300 1.69 9.74 20.73
C ASN A 300 2.73 9.37 21.79
N ASP A 301 2.72 10.14 22.89
CA ASP A 301 3.57 9.92 24.05
C ASP A 301 2.75 9.65 25.31
N ALA A 302 3.40 9.11 26.35
CA ALA A 302 2.72 8.71 27.59
C ALA A 302 1.98 9.86 28.29
N ALA A 303 2.52 11.09 28.27
CA ALA A 303 1.93 12.23 28.96
C ALA A 303 0.68 12.73 28.22
N THR A 304 0.76 12.80 26.89
CA THR A 304 -0.37 13.14 26.03
C THR A 304 -1.48 12.08 26.14
N ASN A 305 -1.11 10.80 26.13
CA ASN A 305 -2.04 9.67 26.28
C ASN A 305 -2.77 9.65 27.64
N ALA A 306 -2.08 10.01 28.73
CA ALA A 306 -2.72 10.13 30.04
C ALA A 306 -3.80 11.21 30.07
N LYS A 307 -3.56 12.37 29.44
CA LYS A 307 -4.55 13.46 29.32
C LYS A 307 -5.75 13.02 28.48
N ILE A 308 -5.51 12.34 27.37
CA ILE A 308 -6.55 11.81 26.48
C ILE A 308 -7.46 10.82 27.23
N ALA A 309 -6.87 9.92 28.01
CA ALA A 309 -7.62 8.91 28.77
C ALA A 309 -8.63 9.53 29.75
N ALA A 310 -8.35 10.73 30.26
CA ALA A 310 -9.23 11.45 31.19
C ALA A 310 -10.44 12.14 30.51
N LEU A 311 -10.47 12.26 29.17
CA LEU A 311 -11.49 13.02 28.45
C LEU A 311 -12.84 12.28 28.31
N GLY A 312 -12.87 10.96 28.58
CA GLY A 312 -14.09 10.17 28.42
C GLY A 312 -14.63 10.21 26.98
N LEU A 313 -13.75 9.98 26.00
CA LEU A 313 -14.08 10.00 24.57
C LEU A 313 -15.17 8.97 24.21
N SER A 314 -16.09 9.36 23.31
CA SER A 314 -17.01 8.43 22.64
C SER A 314 -16.24 7.40 21.80
N SER A 315 -16.93 6.36 21.32
CA SER A 315 -16.28 5.34 20.49
C SER A 315 -15.70 5.95 19.21
N PHE A 316 -16.43 6.86 18.54
CA PHE A 316 -15.93 7.53 17.33
C PHE A 316 -14.81 8.53 17.62
N GLU A 317 -14.89 9.31 18.70
CA GLU A 317 -13.81 10.23 19.07
C GLU A 317 -12.49 9.48 19.36
N LYS A 318 -12.55 8.25 19.87
CA LYS A 318 -11.35 7.39 20.00
C LYS A 318 -10.75 7.02 18.65
N VAL A 319 -11.59 6.75 17.64
CA VAL A 319 -11.13 6.48 16.26
C VAL A 319 -10.44 7.71 15.69
N VAL A 320 -11.04 8.88 15.87
CA VAL A 320 -10.48 10.15 15.38
C VAL A 320 -9.18 10.50 16.11
N VAL A 321 -9.11 10.41 17.44
CA VAL A 321 -7.88 10.69 18.19
C VAL A 321 -6.76 9.72 17.80
N LYS A 322 -7.08 8.42 17.63
CA LYS A 322 -6.11 7.44 17.12
C LYS A 322 -5.61 7.85 15.74
N ASN A 323 -6.50 8.18 14.80
CA ASN A 323 -6.10 8.68 13.48
C ASN A 323 -5.20 9.91 13.57
N LEU A 324 -5.53 10.89 14.42
CA LEU A 324 -4.73 12.09 14.62
C LEU A 324 -3.35 11.81 15.24
N GLN A 325 -3.21 10.72 15.98
CA GLN A 325 -1.92 10.26 16.51
C GLN A 325 -1.11 9.49 15.47
N GLU A 326 -1.77 8.73 14.60
CA GLU A 326 -1.08 7.88 13.64
C GLU A 326 -0.71 8.65 12.36
N TYR A 327 -1.70 9.31 11.77
CA TYR A 327 -1.62 9.95 10.47
C TYR A 327 -1.88 11.47 10.53
N GLY A 328 -2.49 11.98 11.59
CA GLY A 328 -2.81 13.42 11.68
C GLY A 328 -3.92 13.85 10.72
N GLY A 329 -4.24 15.15 10.79
CA GLY A 329 -5.19 15.81 9.90
C GLY A 329 -4.51 16.89 9.06
N ILE A 330 -5.17 17.31 7.99
CA ILE A 330 -4.74 18.44 7.15
C ILE A 330 -5.88 19.44 6.98
N VAL A 331 -5.55 20.72 7.08
CA VAL A 331 -6.49 21.82 6.83
C VAL A 331 -6.74 21.93 5.34
N THR A 332 -7.95 21.62 4.87
CA THR A 332 -8.26 21.59 3.44
C THR A 332 -9.12 22.74 2.96
N ASP A 333 -9.94 23.32 3.84
CA ASP A 333 -10.84 24.43 3.48
C ASP A 333 -11.34 25.20 4.71
N GLN A 334 -12.07 26.29 4.48
CA GLN A 334 -12.88 26.95 5.49
C GLN A 334 -14.38 26.63 5.38
N ASN A 335 -15.11 26.72 6.49
CA ASN A 335 -16.55 26.41 6.57
C ASN A 335 -17.37 27.41 7.40
N PHE A 336 -16.73 28.44 7.99
CA PHE A 336 -17.37 29.47 8.81
C PHE A 336 -18.20 28.95 10.01
N TRP A 337 -17.89 27.75 10.51
CA TRP A 337 -18.68 27.11 11.55
C TRP A 337 -17.81 26.55 12.68
N THR A 338 -17.20 25.38 12.48
CA THR A 338 -16.40 24.66 13.49
C THR A 338 -15.18 24.01 12.85
N MET A 339 -14.26 23.49 13.64
CA MET A 339 -13.38 22.44 13.11
C MET A 339 -14.26 21.25 12.72
N ALA A 340 -14.15 20.76 11.49
CA ALA A 340 -15.01 19.68 11.02
C ALA A 340 -14.22 18.65 10.24
N LEU A 341 -14.34 17.39 10.65
CA LEU A 341 -13.77 16.24 9.94
C LEU A 341 -14.65 15.89 8.75
N ASN A 342 -14.05 15.81 7.56
CA ASN A 342 -14.80 15.47 6.35
C ASN A 342 -14.92 13.95 6.22
N LEU A 343 -16.15 13.46 6.18
CA LEU A 343 -16.46 12.04 6.02
C LEU A 343 -16.80 11.73 4.56
N GLN A 344 -16.58 10.49 4.14
CA GLN A 344 -16.96 10.02 2.81
C GLN A 344 -18.45 10.30 2.51
N HIS A 345 -18.76 10.76 1.30
CA HIS A 345 -20.14 11.08 0.95
C HIS A 345 -21.04 9.82 0.97
N PRO A 346 -22.25 9.87 1.55
CA PRO A 346 -23.14 8.69 1.68
C PRO A 346 -23.69 8.18 0.34
N VAL A 347 -23.55 8.93 -0.75
CA VAL A 347 -23.99 8.53 -2.10
C VAL A 347 -23.34 7.23 -2.58
N THR A 348 -22.09 6.97 -2.18
CA THR A 348 -21.38 5.71 -2.50
C THR A 348 -22.13 4.47 -2.00
N TYR A 349 -22.92 4.62 -0.93
CA TYR A 349 -23.75 3.55 -0.36
C TYR A 349 -25.17 3.59 -0.91
N THR A 350 -25.80 4.76 -0.88
CA THR A 350 -27.21 4.91 -1.24
C THR A 350 -27.46 4.66 -2.73
N ALA A 351 -26.50 4.99 -3.61
CA ALA A 351 -26.57 4.63 -5.03
C ALA A 351 -26.54 3.11 -5.28
N ALA A 352 -25.99 2.33 -4.36
CA ALA A 352 -25.99 0.87 -4.39
C ALA A 352 -27.20 0.26 -3.63
N GLY A 353 -28.19 1.07 -3.25
CA GLY A 353 -29.37 0.64 -2.49
C GLY A 353 -29.08 0.31 -1.02
N LYS A 354 -27.91 0.69 -0.49
CA LYS A 354 -27.56 0.49 0.92
C LYS A 354 -28.03 1.67 1.78
N PRO A 355 -28.29 1.48 3.09
CA PRO A 355 -28.59 2.58 4.01
C PRO A 355 -27.48 3.63 4.04
N ASN A 356 -27.83 4.89 4.33
CA ASN A 356 -26.86 5.94 4.60
C ASN A 356 -25.97 5.48 5.79
N PRO A 357 -24.63 5.42 5.63
CA PRO A 357 -23.74 4.82 6.62
C PRO A 357 -23.82 5.49 8.00
N TYR A 358 -24.19 6.77 8.05
CA TYR A 358 -24.15 7.59 9.26
C TYR A 358 -25.50 7.73 9.98
N LEU A 359 -26.59 7.22 9.38
CA LEU A 359 -27.94 7.23 9.98
C LEU A 359 -28.27 5.85 10.58
N PRO A 360 -29.28 5.73 11.45
CA PRO A 360 -29.69 4.45 12.01
C PRO A 360 -29.88 3.37 10.94
N GLY A 361 -29.25 2.20 11.13
CA GLY A 361 -29.21 1.11 10.16
C GLY A 361 -27.98 1.12 9.24
N GLY A 362 -27.25 2.24 9.18
CA GLY A 362 -25.96 2.37 8.48
C GLY A 362 -24.79 1.77 9.25
N ILE A 363 -23.74 1.37 8.53
CA ILE A 363 -22.59 0.66 9.12
C ILE A 363 -21.83 1.48 10.18
N VAL A 364 -21.71 2.80 10.00
CA VAL A 364 -21.01 3.68 10.95
C VAL A 364 -21.88 3.93 12.16
N HIS A 365 -23.17 4.22 11.95
CA HIS A 365 -24.09 4.43 13.07
C HIS A 365 -24.25 3.16 13.92
N ASN A 366 -24.27 1.99 13.31
CA ASN A 366 -24.35 0.72 14.04
C ASN A 366 -23.09 0.46 14.88
N ALA A 367 -21.91 0.87 14.40
CA ALA A 367 -20.65 0.69 15.10
C ALA A 367 -20.41 1.74 16.21
N HIS A 368 -20.82 2.99 15.96
CA HIS A 368 -20.40 4.13 16.77
C HIS A 368 -21.53 5.03 17.30
N GLY A 369 -22.78 4.80 16.89
CA GLY A 369 -23.89 5.72 17.14
C GLY A 369 -23.80 6.98 16.27
N SER A 370 -24.37 8.10 16.74
CA SER A 370 -24.21 9.38 16.04
C SER A 370 -22.75 9.81 16.06
N VAL A 371 -22.26 10.24 14.90
CA VAL A 371 -20.90 10.73 14.68
C VAL A 371 -20.87 12.24 14.42
N ASP A 372 -22.01 12.93 14.55
CA ASP A 372 -22.16 14.34 14.14
C ASP A 372 -21.31 15.31 14.96
N LEU A 373 -21.15 15.01 16.26
CA LEU A 373 -20.46 15.84 17.22
C LEU A 373 -19.28 15.07 17.82
N ILE A 374 -18.10 15.66 17.71
CA ILE A 374 -16.84 15.11 18.23
C ILE A 374 -16.12 16.15 19.09
N ASN A 375 -16.86 16.83 19.96
CA ASN A 375 -16.37 17.99 20.72
C ASN A 375 -15.19 17.70 21.67
N LYS A 376 -14.89 16.44 21.98
CA LYS A 376 -13.81 16.09 22.91
C LYS A 376 -12.46 15.89 22.23
N ILE A 377 -12.31 16.21 20.93
CA ILE A 377 -10.99 16.28 20.30
C ILE A 377 -10.13 17.32 21.04
N PRO A 378 -8.96 16.93 21.60
CA PRO A 378 -8.19 17.81 22.46
C PRO A 378 -7.28 18.74 21.65
N TRP A 379 -7.86 19.79 21.05
CA TRP A 379 -7.14 20.73 20.17
C TRP A 379 -5.91 21.36 20.83
N THR A 380 -5.97 21.66 22.13
CA THR A 380 -4.82 22.20 22.88
C THR A 380 -3.63 21.25 23.00
N LEU A 381 -3.80 19.96 22.69
CA LEU A 381 -2.73 18.96 22.65
C LEU A 381 -2.14 18.78 21.25
N THR A 382 -2.70 19.45 20.23
CA THR A 382 -2.24 19.29 18.84
C THR A 382 -0.89 19.97 18.61
N LYS A 383 -0.10 19.38 17.72
CA LYS A 383 1.07 19.98 17.11
C LYS A 383 0.78 20.34 15.66
N TRP A 384 1.34 21.46 15.23
CA TRP A 384 1.11 22.07 13.92
C TRP A 384 2.42 22.10 13.14
N GLY A 385 2.43 21.46 11.98
CA GLY A 385 3.64 21.26 11.20
C GLY A 385 4.08 22.50 10.44
N GLU A 386 5.38 22.60 10.18
CA GLU A 386 5.97 23.51 9.19
C GLU A 386 6.60 22.64 8.08
N ILE A 387 5.74 22.09 7.22
CA ILE A 387 6.09 21.04 6.25
C ILE A 387 6.16 21.65 4.84
N THR A 388 7.18 21.27 4.09
CA THR A 388 7.45 21.74 2.73
C THR A 388 7.52 20.58 1.74
N SER A 389 7.60 20.89 0.44
CA SER A 389 7.79 19.88 -0.62
C SER A 389 9.05 19.02 -0.49
N SER A 390 10.04 19.47 0.26
CA SER A 390 11.27 18.71 0.54
C SER A 390 11.19 17.89 1.83
N THR A 391 10.15 18.08 2.65
CA THR A 391 10.00 17.37 3.92
C THR A 391 9.60 15.93 3.65
N LYS A 392 10.49 14.98 3.97
CA LYS A 392 10.20 13.54 3.84
C LYS A 392 9.65 13.00 5.15
N LEU A 393 8.41 12.55 5.10
CA LEU A 393 7.75 11.91 6.25
C LEU A 393 7.73 10.39 6.04
N PRO A 394 7.97 9.61 7.10
CA PRO A 394 7.94 8.15 6.99
C PRO A 394 6.51 7.67 6.76
N GLN A 395 6.35 6.60 5.99
CA GLN A 395 5.07 5.87 5.94
C GLN A 395 4.70 5.42 7.36
N PHE A 396 3.44 5.54 7.77
CA PHE A 396 3.03 5.11 9.12
C PHE A 396 3.27 3.61 9.29
N GLY A 397 3.79 3.20 10.44
CA GLY A 397 4.21 1.82 10.70
C GLY A 397 5.55 1.46 10.04
N ALA A 398 6.21 2.38 9.34
CA ALA A 398 7.63 2.29 9.05
C ALA A 398 8.42 2.40 10.38
N PRO A 399 9.56 1.72 10.52
CA PRO A 399 10.40 1.84 11.70
C PRO A 399 10.80 3.29 11.94
N ALA A 400 10.80 3.70 13.21
CA ALA A 400 11.31 5.01 13.59
C ALA A 400 12.77 5.16 13.12
N ALA A 401 13.06 6.26 12.42
CA ALA A 401 14.43 6.59 12.05
C ALA A 401 15.27 6.75 13.31
N THR A 402 16.41 6.07 13.38
CA THR A 402 17.41 6.30 14.42
C THR A 402 17.83 7.77 14.38
N PRO A 403 17.78 8.52 15.49
CA PRO A 403 18.15 9.93 15.48
C PRO A 403 19.61 10.07 15.02
N THR A 404 19.81 10.88 13.99
CA THR A 404 21.14 11.27 13.51
C THR A 404 21.88 11.99 14.63
N PRO A 405 23.10 11.55 15.02
CA PRO A 405 23.92 12.29 15.97
C PRO A 405 24.24 13.68 15.41
N THR A 406 24.05 14.71 16.24
CA THR A 406 24.43 16.10 15.97
C THR A 406 25.88 16.19 15.51
N ALA A 407 26.10 17.02 14.49
CA ALA A 407 27.37 17.19 13.79
C ALA A 407 28.57 17.46 14.72
N THR A 408 29.67 16.75 14.45
CA THR A 408 31.05 17.09 14.87
C THR A 408 31.91 16.92 13.59
N PRO A 409 32.97 17.74 13.38
CA PRO A 409 33.34 18.28 12.07
C PRO A 409 33.76 17.25 11.02
N THR A 410 33.47 17.65 9.77
CA THR A 410 33.88 17.04 8.50
C THR A 410 35.27 16.41 8.52
N THR A 411 35.30 15.09 8.31
CA THR A 411 36.45 14.36 7.77
C THR A 411 36.18 14.03 6.29
N PRO A 412 37.19 14.04 5.40
CA PRO A 412 36.99 14.04 3.95
C PRO A 412 36.33 12.74 3.44
N ALA A 413 35.53 12.89 2.39
CA ALA A 413 34.87 11.80 1.69
C ALA A 413 35.84 10.68 1.31
N THR A 414 35.54 9.46 1.74
CA THR A 414 36.19 8.24 1.24
C THR A 414 35.76 8.03 -0.22
N PRO A 415 36.68 7.73 -1.15
CA PRO A 415 36.37 7.61 -2.57
C PRO A 415 35.39 6.45 -2.83
N SER A 416 34.43 6.72 -3.72
CA SER A 416 33.55 5.71 -4.31
C SER A 416 34.41 4.70 -5.08
N PRO A 417 34.25 3.38 -4.90
CA PRO A 417 35.11 2.40 -5.56
C PRO A 417 34.80 2.33 -7.07
N THR A 418 35.79 2.72 -7.86
CA THR A 418 35.88 2.65 -9.33
C THR A 418 36.10 1.21 -9.82
N ALA A 419 35.21 0.28 -9.47
CA ALA A 419 35.23 -1.07 -10.04
C ALA A 419 33.94 -1.31 -10.82
N ALA A 420 34.08 -1.70 -12.10
CA ALA A 420 32.95 -2.01 -12.97
C ALA A 420 32.13 -3.19 -12.41
N PRO A 421 30.79 -3.17 -12.55
CA PRO A 421 29.93 -4.30 -12.20
C PRO A 421 30.40 -5.58 -12.89
N GLY A 422 30.26 -6.74 -12.23
CA GLY A 422 30.29 -8.03 -12.92
C GLY A 422 29.17 -8.15 -13.97
N ALA A 423 29.10 -9.27 -14.68
CA ALA A 423 28.11 -9.48 -15.73
C ALA A 423 26.68 -9.35 -15.19
N VAL A 424 25.84 -8.60 -15.89
CA VAL A 424 24.42 -8.39 -15.55
C VAL A 424 23.56 -9.09 -16.59
N ASP A 425 22.71 -9.99 -16.11
CA ASP A 425 21.81 -10.79 -16.92
C ASP A 425 20.38 -10.54 -16.43
N ARG A 426 19.45 -10.29 -17.36
CA ARG A 426 18.05 -10.02 -17.04
C ARG A 426 17.15 -11.14 -17.55
N LEU A 427 16.41 -11.73 -16.62
CA LEU A 427 15.28 -12.63 -16.89
C LEU A 427 13.99 -11.81 -16.87
N GLY A 428 13.72 -11.11 -17.97
CA GLY A 428 12.68 -10.07 -18.04
C GLY A 428 11.55 -10.32 -19.03
N SER A 429 11.23 -11.59 -19.33
CA SER A 429 10.00 -11.91 -20.06
C SER A 429 8.77 -11.57 -19.21
N THR A 430 7.69 -11.14 -19.84
CA THR A 430 6.36 -11.02 -19.20
C THR A 430 5.76 -12.40 -18.88
N ASP A 431 6.32 -13.47 -19.42
CA ASP A 431 5.99 -14.85 -19.09
C ASP A 431 6.99 -15.42 -18.07
N THR A 432 6.56 -15.56 -16.81
CA THR A 432 7.37 -16.16 -15.73
C THR A 432 7.82 -17.59 -16.07
N TYR A 433 6.99 -18.37 -16.78
CA TYR A 433 7.34 -19.74 -17.18
C TYR A 433 8.50 -19.72 -18.18
N ALA A 434 8.52 -18.75 -19.11
CA ALA A 434 9.64 -18.53 -20.01
C ALA A 434 10.92 -18.07 -19.27
N ASN A 435 10.79 -17.24 -18.23
CA ASN A 435 11.93 -16.87 -17.37
C ASN A 435 12.49 -18.09 -16.62
N ALA A 436 11.64 -19.00 -16.13
CA ALA A 436 12.05 -20.24 -15.48
C ALA A 436 12.79 -21.18 -16.45
N VAL A 437 12.30 -21.32 -17.69
CA VAL A 437 12.98 -22.08 -18.76
C VAL A 437 14.32 -21.44 -19.12
N THR A 438 14.36 -20.12 -19.28
CA THR A 438 15.62 -19.41 -19.55
C THR A 438 16.63 -19.60 -18.44
N ALA A 439 16.21 -19.47 -17.18
CA ALA A 439 17.06 -19.76 -16.03
C ALA A 439 17.56 -21.22 -16.03
N SER A 440 16.75 -22.15 -16.53
CA SER A 440 17.08 -23.58 -16.67
C SER A 440 18.09 -23.86 -17.78
N GLY A 441 18.05 -23.10 -18.87
CA GLY A 441 19.02 -23.18 -19.96
C GLY A 441 20.44 -22.74 -19.57
N LYS A 442 20.62 -21.97 -18.49
CA LYS A 442 21.93 -21.40 -18.10
C LYS A 442 22.94 -22.42 -17.56
N VAL A 443 22.50 -23.62 -17.17
CA VAL A 443 23.38 -24.68 -16.65
C VAL A 443 22.95 -26.02 -17.21
N ASN A 444 23.90 -26.81 -17.72
CA ASN A 444 23.60 -28.16 -18.17
C ASN A 444 23.32 -29.07 -16.96
N THR A 445 22.06 -29.45 -16.85
CA THR A 445 21.50 -30.24 -15.74
C THR A 445 20.66 -31.40 -16.30
N VAL A 446 20.92 -31.80 -17.54
CA VAL A 446 20.24 -32.93 -18.17
C VAL A 446 20.51 -34.19 -17.35
N GLY A 447 19.45 -34.95 -17.06
CA GLY A 447 19.49 -36.15 -16.22
C GLY A 447 19.32 -35.90 -14.72
N ASN A 448 19.45 -34.66 -14.24
CA ASN A 448 19.26 -34.35 -12.83
C ASN A 448 17.79 -34.47 -12.41
N LYS A 449 17.55 -34.54 -11.09
CA LYS A 449 16.19 -34.47 -10.54
C LYS A 449 15.55 -33.13 -10.88
N LEU A 450 14.24 -33.12 -11.06
CA LEU A 450 13.47 -31.91 -11.32
C LEU A 450 12.44 -31.70 -10.22
N VAL A 451 12.37 -30.48 -9.71
CA VAL A 451 11.30 -30.02 -8.82
C VAL A 451 10.36 -29.14 -9.63
N ILE A 452 9.05 -29.33 -9.46
CA ILE A 452 8.02 -28.51 -10.08
C ILE A 452 7.14 -27.94 -8.99
N ALA A 453 6.75 -26.67 -9.10
CA ALA A 453 5.79 -26.05 -8.21
C ALA A 453 4.85 -25.12 -9.01
N SER A 454 3.70 -24.77 -8.43
CA SER A 454 2.83 -23.77 -9.03
C SER A 454 3.50 -22.39 -9.02
N GLY A 455 3.52 -21.71 -10.17
CA GLY A 455 3.96 -20.32 -10.32
C GLY A 455 2.91 -19.31 -9.83
N GLU A 456 1.65 -19.72 -9.72
CA GLU A 456 0.52 -18.89 -9.30
C GLU A 456 0.02 -19.44 -7.94
N GLY A 457 0.42 -18.79 -6.83
CA GLY A 457 0.14 -19.27 -5.46
C GLY A 457 1.32 -19.10 -4.48
N GLY A 458 2.49 -18.76 -4.99
CA GLY A 458 3.68 -18.24 -4.29
C GLY A 458 4.38 -19.25 -3.39
N VAL A 459 3.71 -19.74 -2.35
CA VAL A 459 4.35 -20.44 -1.23
C VAL A 459 4.97 -21.77 -1.63
N ASP A 460 4.31 -22.57 -2.48
CA ASP A 460 4.85 -23.87 -2.92
C ASP A 460 6.15 -23.70 -3.70
N ALA A 461 6.23 -22.68 -4.56
CA ALA A 461 7.45 -22.35 -5.29
C ALA A 461 8.58 -21.85 -4.38
N LEU A 462 8.25 -21.08 -3.33
CA LEU A 462 9.23 -20.66 -2.32
C LEU A 462 9.76 -21.87 -1.53
N LEU A 463 8.91 -22.84 -1.18
CA LEU A 463 9.31 -24.09 -0.50
C LEU A 463 10.11 -25.04 -1.41
N ALA A 464 9.90 -24.97 -2.72
CA ALA A 464 10.54 -25.86 -3.69
C ALA A 464 12.03 -25.52 -3.93
N ALA A 465 12.44 -24.27 -3.79
CA ALA A 465 13.83 -23.87 -4.06
C ALA A 465 14.86 -24.51 -3.11
N PRO A 466 14.64 -24.56 -1.78
CA PRO A 466 15.52 -25.32 -0.90
C PRO A 466 15.59 -26.80 -1.26
N VAL A 467 14.47 -27.40 -1.69
CA VAL A 467 14.44 -28.80 -2.12
C VAL A 467 15.33 -29.01 -3.35
N ALA A 468 15.18 -28.16 -4.37
CA ALA A 468 16.00 -28.21 -5.57
C ALA A 468 17.51 -28.07 -5.24
N ALA A 469 17.86 -27.12 -4.37
CA ALA A 469 19.24 -26.94 -3.91
C ALA A 469 19.77 -28.16 -3.12
N LYS A 470 18.94 -28.78 -2.29
CA LYS A 470 19.28 -29.96 -1.49
C LYS A 470 19.57 -31.18 -2.34
N ILE A 471 18.74 -31.42 -3.35
CA ILE A 471 18.84 -32.61 -4.21
C ILE A 471 19.70 -32.37 -5.46
N ASN A 472 20.35 -31.20 -5.57
CA ASN A 472 21.07 -30.74 -6.75
C ASN A 472 20.23 -30.86 -8.04
N GLY A 473 18.94 -30.55 -7.91
CA GLY A 473 17.96 -30.64 -8.97
C GLY A 473 17.68 -29.31 -9.65
N ASN A 474 16.92 -29.37 -10.74
CA ASN A 474 16.30 -28.21 -11.36
C ASN A 474 15.01 -27.82 -10.64
N LEU A 475 14.58 -26.59 -10.83
CA LEU A 475 13.24 -26.16 -10.47
C LEU A 475 12.57 -25.50 -11.68
N LEU A 476 11.33 -25.88 -11.98
CA LEU A 476 10.48 -25.26 -12.98
C LEU A 476 9.14 -24.88 -12.35
N LEU A 477 8.46 -23.91 -12.95
CA LEU A 477 7.15 -23.45 -12.52
C LEU A 477 6.08 -23.90 -13.50
N THR A 478 4.86 -24.17 -13.02
CA THR A 478 3.70 -24.52 -13.84
C THR A 478 2.49 -23.66 -13.45
N LYS A 479 1.48 -23.58 -14.32
CA LYS A 479 0.17 -23.00 -13.93
C LYS A 479 -0.55 -23.93 -12.95
N PRO A 480 -1.51 -23.45 -12.15
CA PRO A 480 -2.24 -24.28 -11.20
C PRO A 480 -3.05 -25.40 -11.86
N ASP A 481 -3.58 -25.15 -13.05
CA ASP A 481 -4.51 -26.02 -13.77
C ASP A 481 -3.95 -26.59 -15.08
N ALA A 482 -2.88 -25.99 -15.63
CA ALA A 482 -2.30 -26.35 -16.91
C ALA A 482 -0.78 -26.57 -16.84
N LEU A 483 -0.26 -27.48 -17.66
CA LEU A 483 1.18 -27.61 -17.92
C LEU A 483 1.51 -26.83 -19.21
N PRO A 484 2.18 -25.66 -19.15
CA PRO A 484 2.53 -24.93 -20.35
C PRO A 484 3.42 -25.76 -21.29
N SER A 485 3.23 -25.62 -22.60
CA SER A 485 4.01 -26.37 -23.60
C SER A 485 5.51 -26.08 -23.50
N SER A 486 5.89 -24.85 -23.14
CA SER A 486 7.28 -24.45 -22.86
C SER A 486 7.90 -25.26 -21.72
N ILE A 487 7.14 -25.52 -20.66
CA ILE A 487 7.57 -26.33 -19.52
C ILE A 487 7.64 -27.80 -19.92
N SER A 488 6.66 -28.33 -20.67
CA SER A 488 6.70 -29.70 -21.18
C SER A 488 7.91 -29.95 -22.09
N ALA A 489 8.22 -28.99 -22.97
CA ALA A 489 9.40 -29.05 -23.84
C ALA A 489 10.69 -29.02 -23.02
N GLU A 490 10.75 -28.17 -22.00
CA GLU A 490 11.90 -28.08 -21.11
C GLU A 490 12.10 -29.35 -20.28
N VAL A 491 11.03 -29.96 -19.75
CA VAL A 491 11.10 -31.27 -19.07
C VAL A 491 11.66 -32.34 -20.02
N THR A 492 11.21 -32.34 -21.27
CA THR A 492 11.69 -33.27 -22.31
C THR A 492 13.17 -33.06 -22.61
N ARG A 493 13.62 -31.81 -22.70
CA ARG A 493 15.03 -31.45 -22.88
C ARG A 493 15.89 -31.90 -21.70
N LEU A 494 15.41 -31.67 -20.48
CA LEU A 494 16.12 -31.98 -19.24
C LEU A 494 16.20 -33.49 -18.94
N LYS A 495 15.29 -34.31 -19.47
CA LYS A 495 15.25 -35.78 -19.25
C LYS A 495 15.46 -36.15 -17.76
N PRO A 496 14.62 -35.66 -16.84
CA PRO A 496 14.91 -35.77 -15.42
C PRO A 496 14.82 -37.21 -14.91
N SER A 497 15.79 -37.61 -14.07
CA SER A 497 15.81 -38.94 -13.43
C SER A 497 14.71 -39.14 -12.39
N ALA A 498 14.11 -38.05 -11.90
CA ALA A 498 12.86 -38.03 -11.13
C ALA A 498 12.23 -36.63 -11.17
N ILE A 499 10.90 -36.56 -11.06
CA ILE A 499 10.13 -35.33 -10.91
C ILE A 499 9.45 -35.33 -9.53
N PHE A 500 9.71 -34.28 -8.75
CA PHE A 500 9.04 -34.00 -7.48
C PHE A 500 8.18 -32.75 -7.64
N VAL A 501 6.88 -32.88 -7.45
CA VAL A 501 5.96 -31.74 -7.45
C VAL A 501 5.73 -31.29 -6.02
N ILE A 502 5.99 -30.02 -5.70
CA ILE A 502 5.67 -29.43 -4.39
C ILE A 502 4.35 -28.69 -4.52
N GLY A 503 3.38 -29.05 -3.67
CA GLY A 503 2.03 -28.49 -3.72
C GLY A 503 1.05 -29.30 -4.58
N THR A 504 -0.10 -28.70 -4.85
CA THR A 504 -1.21 -29.37 -5.57
C THR A 504 -1.13 -29.12 -7.08
N ILE A 505 -1.47 -30.13 -7.86
CA ILE A 505 -1.59 -30.06 -9.33
C ILE A 505 -2.81 -30.85 -9.81
N SER A 506 -3.33 -30.51 -10.99
CA SER A 506 -4.46 -31.18 -11.61
C SER A 506 -4.14 -32.62 -12.02
N GLU A 507 -5.17 -33.48 -12.13
CA GLU A 507 -5.00 -34.86 -12.61
C GLU A 507 -4.43 -34.92 -14.05
N ALA A 508 -4.77 -33.92 -14.87
CA ALA A 508 -4.19 -33.78 -16.21
C ALA A 508 -2.68 -33.53 -16.15
N GLN A 509 -2.23 -32.66 -15.24
CA GLN A 509 -0.79 -32.41 -15.03
C GLN A 509 -0.09 -33.65 -14.47
N LYS A 510 -0.69 -34.37 -13.50
CA LYS A 510 -0.14 -35.63 -12.98
C LYS A 510 0.06 -36.65 -14.09
N THR A 511 -0.96 -36.81 -14.94
CA THR A 511 -0.90 -37.72 -16.08
C THR A 511 0.17 -37.31 -17.09
N ALA A 512 0.27 -36.02 -17.42
CA ALA A 512 1.25 -35.51 -18.36
C ALA A 512 2.68 -35.68 -17.84
N LEU A 513 2.95 -35.28 -16.59
CA LEU A 513 4.28 -35.38 -15.98
C LEU A 513 4.69 -36.83 -15.72
N GLY A 514 3.76 -37.70 -15.30
CA GLY A 514 4.01 -39.12 -15.09
C GLY A 514 4.39 -39.89 -16.36
N LYS A 515 4.00 -39.39 -17.54
CA LYS A 515 4.45 -39.94 -18.83
C LYS A 515 5.89 -39.55 -19.18
N LEU A 516 6.39 -38.43 -18.63
CA LEU A 516 7.70 -37.89 -18.96
C LEU A 516 8.83 -38.49 -18.12
N THR A 517 8.53 -39.08 -16.95
CA THR A 517 9.51 -39.79 -16.13
C THR A 517 8.85 -40.92 -15.33
N PRO A 518 9.49 -42.09 -15.19
CA PRO A 518 8.95 -43.20 -14.40
C PRO A 518 9.01 -42.95 -12.88
N ARG A 519 9.77 -41.94 -12.42
CA ARG A 519 9.90 -41.59 -11.00
C ARG A 519 9.25 -40.24 -10.73
N PHE A 520 7.96 -40.26 -10.43
CA PHE A 520 7.14 -39.09 -10.22
C PHE A 520 6.47 -39.12 -8.85
N GLU A 521 6.60 -38.04 -8.08
CA GLU A 521 6.03 -37.91 -6.73
C GLU A 521 5.43 -36.51 -6.54
N VAL A 522 4.20 -36.44 -6.01
CA VAL A 522 3.57 -35.18 -5.58
C VAL A 522 3.65 -35.09 -4.06
N VAL A 523 4.29 -34.04 -3.57
CA VAL A 523 4.53 -33.79 -2.14
C VAL A 523 3.67 -32.60 -1.73
N THR A 524 2.55 -32.90 -1.07
CA THR A 524 1.56 -31.92 -0.63
C THR A 524 0.84 -32.41 0.62
N ALA A 525 0.17 -31.50 1.31
CA ALA A 525 -0.68 -31.79 2.47
C ALA A 525 -1.92 -30.89 2.45
N THR A 526 -2.72 -30.95 3.52
CA THR A 526 -4.00 -30.23 3.64
C THR A 526 -3.87 -28.70 3.57
N ASP A 527 -2.72 -28.16 3.97
CA ASP A 527 -2.42 -26.74 3.87
C ASP A 527 -0.92 -26.48 3.65
N LYS A 528 -0.55 -25.21 3.51
CA LYS A 528 0.82 -24.77 3.22
C LYS A 528 1.79 -25.05 4.38
N SER A 529 1.33 -24.98 5.62
CA SER A 529 2.15 -25.27 6.80
C SER A 529 2.43 -26.76 6.94
N GLU A 530 1.40 -27.58 6.74
CA GLU A 530 1.55 -29.03 6.71
C GLU A 530 2.36 -29.48 5.48
N THR A 531 2.21 -28.81 4.33
CA THR A 531 3.04 -29.07 3.14
C THR A 531 4.51 -28.78 3.45
N ALA A 532 4.83 -27.67 4.10
CA ALA A 532 6.19 -27.37 4.53
C ALA A 532 6.77 -28.45 5.47
N LEU A 533 5.96 -28.99 6.40
CA LEU A 533 6.37 -30.09 7.29
C LEU A 533 6.62 -31.40 6.54
N VAL A 534 5.75 -31.76 5.59
CA VAL A 534 5.92 -32.96 4.76
C VAL A 534 7.16 -32.83 3.88
N VAL A 535 7.38 -31.65 3.26
CA VAL A 535 8.58 -31.33 2.50
C VAL A 535 9.84 -31.45 3.36
N ALA A 536 9.82 -30.88 4.57
CA ALA A 536 10.93 -30.96 5.51
C ALA A 536 11.26 -32.41 5.88
N LYS A 537 10.26 -33.21 6.26
CA LYS A 537 10.44 -34.63 6.59
C LYS A 537 10.95 -35.45 5.39
N ARG A 538 10.48 -35.14 4.18
CA ARG A 538 10.78 -35.90 2.96
C ARG A 538 12.17 -35.65 2.40
N PHE A 539 12.62 -34.40 2.40
CA PHE A 539 13.86 -33.98 1.74
C PHE A 539 14.98 -33.58 2.71
N PHE A 540 14.63 -33.31 3.97
CA PHE A 540 15.55 -32.84 5.01
C PHE A 540 15.44 -33.66 6.32
N PRO A 541 15.33 -35.00 6.28
CA PRO A 541 14.98 -35.81 7.46
C PRO A 541 15.99 -35.76 8.60
N ASN A 542 17.21 -35.27 8.35
CA ASN A 542 18.33 -35.22 9.29
C ASN A 542 19.00 -33.83 9.31
N ASP A 543 18.37 -32.79 8.77
CA ASP A 543 19.00 -31.47 8.75
C ASP A 543 18.98 -30.81 10.14
N PRO A 544 20.14 -30.36 10.64
CA PRO A 544 20.24 -29.77 11.98
C PRO A 544 19.72 -28.33 12.03
N ASN A 545 19.62 -27.66 10.89
CA ASN A 545 19.25 -26.26 10.77
C ASN A 545 17.84 -26.14 10.18
N VAL A 546 17.03 -25.22 10.69
CA VAL A 546 15.71 -24.94 10.13
C VAL A 546 15.41 -23.44 10.08
N TYR A 547 14.70 -23.02 9.04
CA TYR A 547 14.23 -21.66 8.85
C TYR A 547 12.72 -21.60 9.00
N ILE A 548 12.21 -20.71 9.86
CA ILE A 548 10.80 -20.67 10.25
C ILE A 548 10.22 -19.31 9.85
N ALA A 549 9.09 -19.32 9.14
CA ALA A 549 8.40 -18.11 8.71
C ALA A 549 6.89 -18.18 8.99
N ASN A 550 6.22 -17.03 8.93
CA ASN A 550 4.77 -16.95 9.02
C ASN A 550 4.13 -17.49 7.74
N SER A 551 3.24 -18.49 7.89
CA SER A 551 2.53 -19.13 6.78
C SER A 551 1.66 -18.17 5.95
N GLY A 552 1.20 -17.07 6.55
CA GLY A 552 0.37 -16.05 5.92
C GLY A 552 1.12 -14.88 5.29
N LYS A 553 2.47 -14.84 5.35
CA LYS A 553 3.27 -13.69 4.88
C LYS A 553 4.32 -14.08 3.86
N ALA A 554 3.98 -13.94 2.56
CA ALA A 554 4.82 -14.37 1.44
C ALA A 554 6.24 -13.79 1.45
N THR A 555 6.44 -12.55 1.90
CA THR A 555 7.77 -11.93 1.98
C THR A 555 8.65 -12.49 3.10
N ASP A 556 8.06 -12.93 4.21
CA ASP A 556 8.78 -13.64 5.27
C ASP A 556 9.20 -15.03 4.78
N ILE A 557 8.30 -15.72 4.06
CA ILE A 557 8.58 -17.00 3.42
C ILE A 557 9.68 -16.86 2.37
N ALA A 558 9.67 -15.80 1.56
CA ALA A 558 10.71 -15.52 0.57
C ALA A 558 12.08 -15.32 1.21
N ASN A 559 12.15 -14.53 2.28
CA ASN A 559 13.38 -14.32 3.05
C ASN A 559 13.90 -15.63 3.67
N ALA A 560 13.01 -16.40 4.31
CA ALA A 560 13.37 -17.70 4.86
C ALA A 560 13.84 -18.67 3.78
N SER A 561 13.15 -18.71 2.64
CA SER A 561 13.47 -19.58 1.51
C SER A 561 14.78 -19.19 0.84
N GLY A 562 15.06 -17.89 0.69
CA GLY A 562 16.34 -17.40 0.16
C GLY A 562 17.51 -17.88 1.00
N ARG A 563 17.40 -17.75 2.32
CA ARG A 563 18.45 -18.23 3.23
C ARG A 563 18.52 -19.76 3.30
N ALA A 564 17.37 -20.43 3.37
CA ALA A 564 17.28 -21.89 3.41
C ALA A 564 17.82 -22.55 2.14
N THR A 565 17.64 -21.91 0.99
CA THR A 565 18.18 -22.37 -0.31
C THR A 565 19.70 -22.39 -0.29
N LEU A 566 20.34 -21.30 0.17
CA LEU A 566 21.79 -21.23 0.31
C LEU A 566 22.33 -22.24 1.33
N ALA A 567 21.60 -22.43 2.43
CA ALA A 567 21.96 -23.36 3.49
C ALA A 567 21.62 -24.83 3.18
N LYS A 568 20.88 -25.09 2.10
CA LYS A 568 20.29 -26.41 1.77
C LYS A 568 19.52 -27.03 2.95
N ALA A 569 18.71 -26.21 3.60
CA ALA A 569 17.98 -26.52 4.83
C ALA A 569 16.45 -26.40 4.63
N PRO A 570 15.63 -27.02 5.49
CA PRO A 570 14.17 -26.91 5.40
C PRO A 570 13.64 -25.54 5.81
N VAL A 571 12.53 -25.15 5.17
CA VAL A 571 11.64 -24.07 5.60
C VAL A 571 10.42 -24.69 6.28
N LEU A 572 10.09 -24.23 7.49
CA LEU A 572 8.83 -24.54 8.15
C LEU A 572 7.96 -23.29 8.23
N LEU A 573 6.64 -23.50 8.14
CA LEU A 573 5.66 -22.43 8.26
C LEU A 573 4.78 -22.65 9.48
N THR A 574 4.41 -21.56 10.13
CA THR A 574 3.51 -21.57 11.28
C THR A 574 2.62 -20.33 11.29
N GLY A 575 1.51 -20.39 12.04
CA GLY A 575 0.69 -19.23 12.31
C GLY A 575 1.40 -18.16 13.15
N PRO A 576 0.88 -16.92 13.17
CA PRO A 576 1.54 -15.78 13.81
C PRO A 576 1.64 -15.89 15.34
N THR A 577 0.64 -16.48 15.98
CA THR A 577 0.51 -16.55 17.44
C THR A 577 0.51 -17.97 17.99
N GLN A 578 0.22 -18.96 17.15
CA GLN A 578 0.04 -20.35 17.54
C GLN A 578 0.69 -21.27 16.50
N THR A 579 1.24 -22.38 16.99
CA THR A 579 1.86 -23.46 16.22
C THR A 579 0.97 -24.70 16.25
N SER A 580 0.94 -25.47 15.16
CA SER A 580 0.18 -26.72 15.11
C SER A 580 0.84 -27.83 15.95
N ALA A 581 0.07 -28.87 16.30
CA ALA A 581 0.62 -30.04 16.98
C ALA A 581 1.71 -30.73 16.12
N ASN A 582 1.52 -30.79 14.80
CA ASN A 582 2.48 -31.37 13.86
C ASN A 582 3.77 -30.54 13.79
N PHE A 583 3.67 -29.21 13.86
CA PHE A 583 4.83 -28.33 13.94
C PHE A 583 5.64 -28.61 15.21
N LYS A 584 4.98 -28.72 16.37
CA LYS A 584 5.64 -29.07 17.65
C LYS A 584 6.30 -30.45 17.59
N ALA A 585 5.61 -31.43 17.01
CA ALA A 585 6.09 -32.80 16.89
C ALA A 585 7.34 -32.91 16.00
N TYR A 586 7.54 -32.01 15.03
CA TYR A 586 8.73 -31.98 14.19
C TYR A 586 10.03 -31.88 15.01
N PHE A 587 10.01 -31.08 16.08
CA PHE A 587 11.17 -30.90 16.96
C PHE A 587 11.35 -32.03 17.97
N ALA A 588 10.36 -32.89 18.19
CA ALA A 588 10.44 -33.99 19.16
C ALA A 588 11.50 -35.05 18.80
N THR A 589 11.94 -35.10 17.54
CA THR A 589 12.98 -36.04 17.09
C THR A 589 14.38 -35.69 17.57
N GLY A 590 14.60 -34.48 18.10
CA GLY A 590 15.92 -34.01 18.57
C GLY A 590 16.95 -33.76 17.46
N LYS A 591 16.57 -33.91 16.19
CA LYS A 591 17.48 -33.77 15.04
C LYS A 591 17.81 -32.31 14.70
N VAL A 592 16.89 -31.39 15.01
CA VAL A 592 17.08 -29.96 14.80
C VAL A 592 17.85 -29.38 15.98
N THR A 593 19.06 -28.89 15.73
CA THR A 593 19.93 -28.30 16.77
C THR A 593 20.04 -26.78 16.64
N SER A 594 19.58 -26.19 15.54
CA SER A 594 19.57 -24.74 15.30
C SER A 594 18.31 -24.32 14.54
N ALA A 595 17.67 -23.24 14.99
CA ALA A 595 16.48 -22.70 14.35
C ALA A 595 16.62 -21.19 14.14
N SER A 596 16.16 -20.69 12.99
CA SER A 596 16.09 -19.26 12.71
C SER A 596 14.65 -18.86 12.43
N VAL A 597 14.08 -18.08 13.33
CA VAL A 597 12.72 -17.51 13.21
C VAL A 597 12.84 -16.19 12.45
N ILE A 598 12.33 -16.16 11.22
CA ILE A 598 12.48 -15.07 10.27
C ILE A 598 11.15 -14.33 10.14
N GLY A 599 11.18 -13.04 10.40
CA GLY A 599 10.01 -12.17 10.31
C GLY A 599 9.96 -11.15 11.45
N PRO A 600 9.27 -10.01 11.25
CA PRO A 600 9.07 -9.03 12.31
C PRO A 600 8.39 -9.64 13.53
N VAL A 601 8.54 -9.06 14.72
CA VAL A 601 7.81 -9.50 15.94
C VAL A 601 6.29 -9.45 15.75
N ALA A 602 5.80 -8.52 14.93
CA ALA A 602 4.40 -8.42 14.54
C ALA A 602 3.93 -9.58 13.63
N SER A 603 4.86 -10.27 12.96
CA SER A 603 4.54 -11.40 12.07
C SER A 603 4.58 -12.74 12.78
N LEU A 604 5.58 -12.97 13.65
CA LEU A 604 5.68 -14.16 14.49
C LEU A 604 5.86 -13.74 15.95
N SER A 605 4.86 -13.97 16.78
CA SER A 605 4.85 -13.54 18.17
C SER A 605 6.04 -14.07 18.99
N ALA A 606 6.33 -13.38 20.11
CA ALA A 606 7.29 -13.87 21.10
C ALA A 606 6.91 -15.27 21.62
N THR A 607 5.62 -15.59 21.69
CA THR A 607 5.13 -16.92 22.09
C THR A 607 5.64 -18.00 21.15
N VAL A 608 5.50 -17.83 19.83
CA VAL A 608 6.00 -18.78 18.83
C VAL A 608 7.52 -18.91 18.93
N PHE A 609 8.24 -17.79 19.06
CA PHE A 609 9.70 -17.81 19.22
C PHE A 609 10.14 -18.58 20.47
N ASN A 610 9.51 -18.32 21.61
CA ASN A 610 9.83 -18.97 22.89
C ASN A 610 9.50 -20.46 22.86
N GLU A 611 8.43 -20.86 22.17
CA GLU A 611 8.08 -22.27 22.01
C GLU A 611 9.15 -23.02 21.22
N VAL A 612 9.64 -22.46 20.11
CA VAL A 612 10.74 -23.04 19.33
C VAL A 612 12.02 -23.07 20.17
N LYS A 613 12.35 -21.97 20.87
CA LYS A 613 13.54 -21.87 21.73
C LYS A 613 13.56 -22.89 22.86
N ALA A 614 12.39 -23.22 23.42
CA ALA A 614 12.26 -24.25 24.44
C ALA A 614 12.57 -25.66 23.92
N LYS A 615 12.43 -25.90 22.60
CA LYS A 615 12.76 -27.18 21.95
C LYS A 615 14.16 -27.19 21.35
N VAL A 616 14.64 -26.06 20.85
CA VAL A 616 15.94 -25.89 20.19
C VAL A 616 16.67 -24.73 20.86
N SER A 617 17.64 -25.03 21.72
CA SER A 617 18.33 -24.00 22.53
C SER A 617 19.02 -22.93 21.68
N LYS A 618 19.60 -23.32 20.53
CA LYS A 618 20.19 -22.41 19.54
C LYS A 618 19.12 -21.86 18.58
N THR A 619 18.13 -21.15 19.12
CA THR A 619 17.13 -20.45 18.31
C THR A 619 17.48 -18.97 18.19
N THR A 620 17.62 -18.48 16.96
CA THR A 620 17.86 -17.07 16.64
C THR A 620 16.62 -16.42 16.06
N ARG A 621 16.43 -15.13 16.34
CA ARG A 621 15.37 -14.32 15.74
C ARG A 621 15.99 -13.37 14.73
N VAL A 622 15.62 -13.50 13.45
CA VAL A 622 15.97 -12.50 12.44
C VAL A 622 14.80 -11.53 12.36
N ASN A 623 14.88 -10.51 13.21
CA ASN A 623 13.89 -9.45 13.33
C ASN A 623 14.44 -8.17 12.73
N SER A 624 13.66 -7.52 11.89
CA SER A 624 13.92 -6.14 11.50
C SER A 624 12.60 -5.42 11.25
N SER A 625 12.70 -4.16 10.86
CA SER A 625 11.59 -3.28 10.57
C SER A 625 10.62 -3.80 9.50
N ASP A 626 11.16 -4.42 8.47
CA ASP A 626 10.44 -4.81 7.26
C ASP A 626 11.17 -5.95 6.53
N ALA A 627 10.55 -6.45 5.46
CA ALA A 627 11.07 -7.57 4.68
C ALA A 627 12.39 -7.28 3.96
N PHE A 628 12.67 -6.04 3.56
CA PHE A 628 13.92 -5.66 2.91
C PHE A 628 15.06 -5.54 3.93
N ALA A 629 14.77 -4.99 5.11
CA ALA A 629 15.72 -4.94 6.20
C ALA A 629 16.06 -6.34 6.72
N ILE A 630 15.08 -7.25 6.78
CA ILE A 630 15.31 -8.68 7.04
C ILE A 630 16.17 -9.30 5.93
N ASN A 631 15.89 -9.01 4.66
CA ASN A 631 16.69 -9.51 3.55
C ASN A 631 18.17 -9.09 3.70
N GLY A 632 18.43 -7.81 3.96
CA GLY A 632 19.78 -7.31 4.24
C GLY A 632 20.44 -7.98 5.45
N ALA A 633 19.72 -8.20 6.55
CA ALA A 633 20.25 -8.91 7.72
C ALA A 633 20.64 -10.37 7.40
N LEU A 634 19.87 -11.05 6.55
CA LEU A 634 20.18 -12.42 6.10
C LEU A 634 21.41 -12.49 5.18
N LEU A 635 21.84 -11.35 4.63
CA LEU A 635 23.08 -11.19 3.87
C LEU A 635 24.31 -10.91 4.76
N GLY A 636 24.14 -10.82 6.09
CA GLY A 636 25.20 -10.41 7.02
C GLY A 636 26.50 -11.22 6.95
N ASP A 637 26.43 -12.53 6.64
CA ASP A 637 27.65 -13.35 6.51
C ASP A 637 28.53 -12.94 5.31
N PHE A 638 27.90 -12.36 4.27
CA PHE A 638 28.62 -11.77 3.15
C PHE A 638 29.17 -10.38 3.53
N ASP A 639 28.54 -9.68 4.47
CA ASP A 639 29.00 -8.37 4.94
C ASP A 639 30.30 -8.47 5.75
N ALA A 640 30.40 -9.53 6.57
CA ALA A 640 31.56 -9.85 7.39
C ALA A 640 32.78 -10.33 6.58
N GLY A 641 32.65 -10.49 5.25
CA GLY A 641 33.71 -10.99 4.37
C GLY A 641 34.05 -12.47 4.55
N SER A 642 33.33 -13.18 5.42
CA SER A 642 33.55 -14.60 5.70
C SER A 642 33.22 -15.50 4.51
N ILE A 643 32.32 -15.03 3.63
CA ILE A 643 31.97 -15.70 2.37
C ILE A 643 31.95 -14.64 1.26
N ARG A 644 32.73 -14.85 0.20
CA ARG A 644 32.74 -13.96 -0.97
C ARG A 644 31.69 -14.42 -2.00
N PRO A 645 30.59 -13.68 -2.20
CA PRO A 645 29.57 -14.06 -3.17
C PRO A 645 30.10 -13.90 -4.60
N LYS A 646 29.78 -14.85 -5.48
CA LYS A 646 30.08 -14.77 -6.92
C LYS A 646 29.07 -13.88 -7.68
N GLY A 647 27.91 -13.64 -7.08
CA GLY A 647 26.84 -12.83 -7.67
C GLY A 647 25.62 -12.77 -6.77
N PHE A 648 24.61 -12.02 -7.19
CA PHE A 648 23.33 -11.82 -6.51
C PHE A 648 22.15 -12.05 -7.46
N ALA A 649 21.05 -12.61 -6.94
CA ALA A 649 19.80 -12.75 -7.66
C ALA A 649 18.82 -11.68 -7.15
N LEU A 650 18.42 -10.74 -8.01
CA LEU A 650 17.57 -9.62 -7.65
C LEU A 650 16.14 -9.88 -8.10
N ALA A 651 15.18 -9.69 -7.21
CA ALA A 651 13.76 -9.71 -7.54
C ALA A 651 13.01 -8.63 -6.76
N ASN A 652 11.92 -8.15 -7.35
CA ASN A 652 10.96 -7.31 -6.66
C ASN A 652 9.98 -8.20 -5.87
N PRO A 653 9.82 -8.01 -4.55
CA PRO A 653 8.89 -8.82 -3.77
C PRO A 653 7.41 -8.58 -4.11
N GLY A 654 7.09 -7.58 -4.93
CA GLY A 654 5.74 -7.37 -5.50
C GLY A 654 5.28 -8.50 -6.44
N SER A 655 6.20 -9.32 -6.93
CA SER A 655 5.90 -10.47 -7.78
C SER A 655 6.44 -11.77 -7.16
N SER A 656 5.54 -12.56 -6.58
CA SER A 656 5.91 -13.86 -5.99
C SER A 656 6.48 -14.84 -7.04
N ALA A 657 6.07 -14.69 -8.29
CA ALA A 657 6.54 -15.43 -9.45
C ALA A 657 8.01 -15.07 -9.77
N ASP A 658 8.37 -13.79 -9.74
CA ASP A 658 9.75 -13.35 -9.95
C ASP A 658 10.66 -13.72 -8.78
N ILE A 659 10.16 -13.68 -7.55
CA ILE A 659 10.91 -14.22 -6.40
C ILE A 659 11.20 -15.71 -6.61
N ALA A 660 10.22 -16.49 -7.05
CA ALA A 660 10.42 -17.92 -7.30
C ALA A 660 11.49 -18.17 -8.38
N VAL A 661 11.49 -17.37 -9.45
CA VAL A 661 12.54 -17.44 -10.48
C VAL A 661 13.90 -16.97 -9.95
N ALA A 662 13.95 -15.96 -9.09
CA ALA A 662 15.20 -15.56 -8.43
C ALA A 662 15.73 -16.62 -7.48
N LEU A 663 14.85 -17.30 -6.73
CA LEU A 663 15.21 -18.44 -5.89
C LEU A 663 15.67 -19.66 -6.71
N LEU A 664 15.10 -19.85 -7.90
CA LEU A 664 15.61 -20.82 -8.86
C LEU A 664 17.05 -20.50 -9.28
N VAL A 665 17.35 -19.23 -9.55
CA VAL A 665 18.73 -18.79 -9.79
C VAL A 665 19.59 -19.06 -8.56
N SER A 666 19.15 -18.66 -7.37
CA SER A 666 19.87 -18.90 -6.10
C SER A 666 20.20 -20.37 -5.87
N ALA A 667 19.25 -21.28 -6.12
CA ALA A 667 19.45 -22.72 -5.94
C ALA A 667 20.54 -23.29 -6.86
N ARG A 668 20.71 -22.71 -8.05
CA ARG A 668 21.69 -23.17 -9.05
C ARG A 668 23.05 -22.52 -8.93
N THR A 669 23.08 -21.21 -8.71
CA THR A 669 24.32 -20.43 -8.75
C THR A 669 24.92 -20.21 -7.36
N GLY A 670 24.14 -20.44 -6.30
CA GLY A 670 24.47 -20.02 -4.94
C GLY A 670 24.41 -18.51 -4.75
N TYR A 671 23.78 -17.77 -5.68
CA TYR A 671 23.64 -16.32 -5.57
C TYR A 671 22.62 -15.99 -4.48
N PRO A 672 22.96 -15.16 -3.49
CA PRO A 672 22.00 -14.75 -2.49
C PRO A 672 20.85 -13.97 -3.11
N LEU A 673 19.63 -14.24 -2.62
CA LEU A 673 18.45 -13.48 -2.99
C LEU A 673 18.56 -12.08 -2.39
N VAL A 674 18.54 -11.07 -3.24
CA VAL A 674 18.43 -9.66 -2.88
C VAL A 674 17.04 -9.18 -3.29
N LEU A 675 16.26 -8.75 -2.30
CA LEU A 675 14.98 -8.10 -2.56
C LEU A 675 15.25 -6.62 -2.88
N ALA A 676 14.83 -6.18 -4.06
CA ALA A 676 14.94 -4.80 -4.49
C ALA A 676 13.56 -4.16 -4.65
N THR A 677 13.46 -2.85 -4.52
CA THR A 677 12.28 -2.12 -4.98
C THR A 677 12.35 -1.98 -6.49
N GLN A 678 11.28 -1.48 -7.12
CA GLN A 678 11.28 -1.24 -8.56
C GLN A 678 12.44 -0.33 -9.00
N THR A 679 12.79 0.67 -8.19
CA THR A 679 13.72 1.74 -8.58
C THR A 679 15.09 1.64 -7.94
N CYS A 680 15.25 0.90 -6.84
CA CYS A 680 16.50 0.82 -6.11
C CYS A 680 16.67 -0.46 -5.25
N VAL A 681 17.92 -0.79 -4.92
CA VAL A 681 18.29 -1.77 -3.90
C VAL A 681 18.23 -1.09 -2.52
N PRO A 682 17.45 -1.64 -1.57
CA PRO A 682 17.36 -1.14 -0.20
C PRO A 682 18.72 -1.02 0.47
N GLN A 683 18.88 0.00 1.32
CA GLN A 683 20.16 0.38 1.93
C GLN A 683 20.86 -0.78 2.64
N THR A 684 20.12 -1.62 3.37
CA THR A 684 20.67 -2.77 4.11
C THR A 684 21.24 -3.84 3.20
N ALA A 685 20.60 -4.12 2.06
CA ALA A 685 21.13 -5.03 1.06
C ALA A 685 22.26 -4.38 0.25
N TRP A 686 22.10 -3.10 -0.11
CA TRP A 686 23.11 -2.33 -0.84
C TRP A 686 24.45 -2.27 -0.09
N ALA A 687 24.42 -2.07 1.23
CA ALA A 687 25.61 -2.04 2.07
C ALA A 687 26.47 -3.30 1.94
N VAL A 688 25.83 -4.44 1.63
CA VAL A 688 26.50 -5.71 1.36
C VAL A 688 26.89 -5.81 -0.11
N THR A 689 25.96 -5.60 -1.05
CA THR A 689 26.23 -5.80 -2.48
C THR A 689 27.29 -4.84 -3.02
N SER A 690 27.35 -3.60 -2.51
CA SER A 690 28.33 -2.60 -2.94
C SER A 690 29.76 -2.91 -2.54
N LYS A 691 29.97 -3.77 -1.54
CA LYS A 691 31.32 -4.29 -1.16
C LYS A 691 31.88 -5.24 -2.23
N TYR A 692 31.03 -5.71 -3.14
CA TYR A 692 31.37 -6.65 -4.19
C TYR A 692 31.07 -6.07 -5.58
N PRO A 693 31.76 -4.99 -6.00
CA PRO A 693 31.50 -4.37 -7.29
C PRO A 693 31.72 -5.34 -8.46
N GLY A 694 32.66 -6.29 -8.37
CA GLY A 694 32.85 -7.33 -9.40
C GLY A 694 31.88 -8.52 -9.36
N ALA A 695 30.83 -8.49 -8.53
CA ALA A 695 29.84 -9.56 -8.46
C ALA A 695 28.93 -9.56 -9.70
N ASN A 696 28.53 -10.74 -10.17
CA ASN A 696 27.52 -10.86 -11.22
C ASN A 696 26.11 -10.60 -10.67
N TYR A 697 25.18 -10.20 -11.54
CA TYR A 697 23.79 -9.94 -11.16
C TYR A 697 22.84 -10.68 -12.09
N SER A 698 21.89 -11.41 -11.52
CA SER A 698 20.73 -11.92 -12.24
C SER A 698 19.50 -11.15 -11.80
N VAL A 699 19.02 -10.25 -12.66
CA VAL A 699 17.86 -9.40 -12.40
C VAL A 699 16.62 -10.11 -12.95
N VAL A 700 15.66 -10.40 -12.09
CA VAL A 700 14.43 -11.10 -12.45
C VAL A 700 13.26 -10.12 -12.48
N GLY A 701 12.52 -10.16 -13.59
CA GLY A 701 11.44 -9.23 -13.89
C GLY A 701 11.78 -8.30 -15.04
N THR A 702 10.73 -7.76 -15.64
CA THR A 702 10.78 -6.76 -16.71
C THR A 702 11.35 -5.43 -16.17
N THR A 703 11.54 -4.44 -17.05
CA THR A 703 11.94 -3.09 -16.62
C THR A 703 10.86 -2.35 -15.82
N SER A 704 9.60 -2.78 -15.88
CA SER A 704 8.56 -2.29 -14.98
C SER A 704 8.62 -2.96 -13.60
N ASP A 705 9.23 -4.14 -13.47
CA ASP A 705 9.40 -4.81 -12.16
C ASP A 705 10.64 -4.30 -11.43
N LEU A 706 11.75 -4.15 -12.16
CA LEU A 706 13.03 -3.61 -11.69
C LEU A 706 13.66 -2.78 -12.82
N VAL A 707 13.89 -1.49 -12.61
CA VAL A 707 14.42 -0.58 -13.65
C VAL A 707 15.79 -1.02 -14.19
N SER A 708 16.18 -0.49 -15.35
CA SER A 708 17.53 -0.68 -15.89
C SER A 708 18.59 -0.23 -14.87
N ASP A 709 19.70 -0.97 -14.84
CA ASP A 709 20.82 -0.74 -13.90
C ASP A 709 20.41 -0.76 -12.41
N ILE A 710 19.36 -1.49 -12.03
CA ILE A 710 18.89 -1.60 -10.64
C ILE A 710 20.01 -1.94 -9.66
N GLN A 711 20.95 -2.80 -10.04
CA GLN A 711 22.11 -3.21 -9.24
C GLN A 711 23.09 -2.07 -8.92
N LYS A 712 22.92 -0.90 -9.53
CA LYS A 712 23.70 0.33 -9.29
C LYS A 712 22.89 1.41 -8.55
N LYS A 713 21.61 1.19 -8.30
CA LYS A 713 20.70 2.19 -7.73
C LYS A 713 20.47 1.89 -6.26
N ARG A 714 20.99 2.74 -5.38
CA ARG A 714 20.77 2.67 -3.94
C ARG A 714 19.51 3.42 -3.55
N CYS A 715 18.69 2.87 -2.66
CA CYS A 715 17.58 3.63 -2.09
C CYS A 715 18.10 4.77 -1.22
N ALA A 716 17.37 5.88 -1.18
CA ALA A 716 17.73 7.06 -0.41
C ALA A 716 17.72 6.79 1.10
#